data_AF-A0A2M7AAL4-F1
#
_entry.id   AF-A0A2M7AAL4-F1
#
_cell.length_a   1.000
_cell.length_b   1.000
_cell.length_c   1.000
_cell.angle_alpha   90.00
_cell.angle_beta   90.00
_cell.angle_gamma   90.00
#
_symmetry.space_group_name_H-M   'P 1'
#
loop_
_entity.id
_entity.type
_entity.pdbx_description
1 polymer ?
#
loop_
_entity_poly.entity_id
_entity_poly.type
_entity_poly.pdbx_seq_one_letter_code
_entity_poly.pdbx_strand_id
1 'polypeptide(L)'
;MMESMERTLERLGLRAKQARVFGVDYLHVTIPDEGDLYLTGFGRPFLKSLLPPNWRDDEYYNKPENQHLRVRLDGTSYPHRITTKPVDGRQIDIVVKWCRVGQDVLLDLSGSSEFMADEDSFPVRWNSPFEEIGLLMELRGMNRYYKPQILTQRPLAIFTPNEERQLWQTGRSKHKMNFHNLQLRDDQSEAEDEDPIELDIHRLYALIYGWVKGESAPEAFGRLGMPTAELKKLTRGAYREYLRNRGYTVLDTKPEHIIVRQRGAGLLMDRQQRPAFALIDFELLQRTRTYERIFQRAQRAQYWGLLFNRDKANTPLPEDFSRVEVFGVKYVYGVATNRGRLWALGSHPGLFDYYDPSRWRRTPRIQLSSTTFRTRSLDNIQVVYRLSRVGMKPQQDPISEPGRKAREFGFNSPFEEVAIAEELRRFGIPTVYPRSVYRTDHESLPAEWLSDSSRYESHRGLQTADGRPLLEYNHDYFTLWGYWRGIDPTKGYGESVHWGLTEAEQAFDEGLINRREYDNLVETTQRRLTRIGFTNPVLPDRLLLFINRGEVLRDDGGAPVITICVNGYRAFELGLIDLKEYYAMTEHMRDQLRQHGYEPLNLKGDHLLLSLDPDGNMERDEEGNLDTVLCNFEQVRAPWMDY
;
A
#
# COMPACT_ATOMS: atom_id res chain seq x y z
N MET A 1 -17.50 -26.54 -13.07
CA MET A 1 -17.32 -25.41 -14.01
C MET A 1 -15.83 -25.22 -14.36
N MET A 2 -14.89 -25.34 -13.41
CA MET A 2 -13.44 -25.29 -13.69
C MET A 2 -12.94 -26.43 -14.60
N GLU A 3 -13.31 -27.70 -14.35
CA GLU A 3 -12.94 -28.83 -15.22
C GLU A 3 -13.38 -28.67 -16.69
N SER A 4 -14.48 -27.95 -16.95
CA SER A 4 -14.95 -27.66 -18.31
C SER A 4 -14.14 -26.55 -18.98
N MET A 5 -13.55 -25.63 -18.20
CA MET A 5 -12.72 -24.53 -18.70
C MET A 5 -11.32 -25.02 -19.03
N GLU A 6 -10.71 -25.83 -18.16
CA GLU A 6 -9.39 -26.45 -18.39
C GLU A 6 -9.39 -27.28 -19.67
N ARG A 7 -10.37 -28.18 -19.85
CA ARG A 7 -10.54 -28.93 -21.11
C ARG A 7 -10.72 -28.03 -22.34
N THR A 8 -11.36 -26.87 -22.18
CA THR A 8 -11.54 -25.92 -23.28
C THR A 8 -10.22 -25.24 -23.64
N LEU A 9 -9.43 -24.84 -22.63
CA LEU A 9 -8.11 -24.23 -22.80
C LEU A 9 -7.12 -25.21 -23.44
N GLU A 10 -7.08 -26.46 -22.96
CA GLU A 10 -6.27 -27.54 -23.55
C GLU A 10 -6.62 -27.79 -25.01
N ARG A 11 -7.92 -27.89 -25.34
CA ARG A 11 -8.37 -28.09 -26.73
C ARG A 11 -7.99 -26.93 -27.65
N LEU A 12 -7.87 -25.71 -27.10
CA LEU A 12 -7.48 -24.51 -27.83
C LEU A 12 -5.96 -24.29 -27.84
N GLY A 13 -5.18 -25.13 -27.13
CA GLY A 13 -3.73 -24.96 -27.00
C GLY A 13 -3.32 -23.69 -26.26
N LEU A 14 -4.19 -23.17 -25.37
CA LEU A 14 -3.97 -21.93 -24.65
C LEU A 14 -3.43 -22.19 -23.24
N ARG A 15 -2.47 -21.36 -22.81
CA ARG A 15 -2.00 -21.34 -21.42
C ARG A 15 -2.81 -20.34 -20.63
N ALA A 16 -3.19 -20.69 -19.41
CA ALA A 16 -3.89 -19.76 -18.54
C ALA A 16 -3.49 -19.92 -17.07
N LYS A 17 -3.56 -18.81 -16.33
CA LYS A 17 -3.40 -18.77 -14.87
C LYS A 17 -4.47 -17.90 -14.23
N GLN A 18 -4.73 -18.10 -12.94
CA GLN A 18 -5.51 -17.14 -12.16
C GLN A 18 -4.60 -15.98 -11.78
N ALA A 19 -5.11 -14.76 -11.88
CA ALA A 19 -4.44 -13.57 -11.39
C ALA A 19 -5.47 -12.72 -10.65
N ARG A 20 -5.05 -12.00 -9.61
CA ARG A 20 -5.92 -11.10 -8.86
C ARG A 20 -5.27 -9.73 -8.79
N VAL A 21 -6.00 -8.71 -9.26
CA VAL A 21 -5.52 -7.33 -9.20
C VAL A 21 -6.69 -6.33 -9.12
N PHE A 22 -6.50 -5.24 -8.40
CA PHE A 22 -7.49 -4.27 -7.93
C PHE A 22 -8.77 -4.92 -7.37
N GLY A 23 -8.59 -5.99 -6.58
CA GLY A 23 -9.69 -6.75 -6.00
C GLY A 23 -10.55 -7.55 -7.00
N VAL A 24 -10.04 -7.78 -8.22
CA VAL A 24 -10.75 -8.51 -9.29
C VAL A 24 -10.00 -9.77 -9.67
N ASP A 25 -10.72 -10.90 -9.71
CA ASP A 25 -10.18 -12.18 -10.16
C ASP A 25 -10.23 -12.30 -11.68
N TYR A 26 -9.06 -12.40 -12.30
CA TYR A 26 -8.87 -12.61 -13.73
C TYR A 26 -8.47 -14.05 -14.03
N LEU A 27 -8.96 -14.57 -15.16
CA LEU A 27 -8.30 -15.67 -15.86
C LEU A 27 -7.39 -15.03 -16.90
N HIS A 28 -6.08 -15.03 -16.66
CA HIS A 28 -5.07 -14.56 -17.61
C HIS A 28 -4.78 -15.67 -18.61
N VAL A 29 -5.06 -15.43 -19.88
CA VAL A 29 -4.86 -16.37 -20.98
C VAL A 29 -3.79 -15.82 -21.91
N THR A 30 -2.69 -16.54 -22.08
CA THR A 30 -1.66 -16.22 -23.06
C THR A 30 -2.02 -16.87 -24.40
N ILE A 31 -2.13 -16.05 -25.44
CA ILE A 31 -2.49 -16.46 -26.80
C ILE A 31 -1.22 -16.40 -27.64
N PRO A 32 -0.70 -17.55 -28.13
CA PRO A 32 0.52 -17.59 -28.94
C PRO A 32 0.47 -16.58 -30.09
N ASP A 33 1.56 -15.83 -30.25
CA ASP A 33 1.78 -14.82 -31.30
C ASP A 33 0.80 -13.62 -31.34
N GLU A 34 -0.29 -13.65 -30.58
CA GLU A 34 -1.32 -12.60 -30.55
C GLU A 34 -1.21 -11.66 -29.35
N GLY A 35 -1.06 -12.18 -28.13
CA GLY A 35 -1.08 -11.36 -26.91
C GLY A 35 -1.64 -12.04 -25.67
N ASP A 36 -2.00 -11.23 -24.69
CA ASP A 36 -2.59 -11.67 -23.43
C ASP A 36 -4.04 -11.20 -23.30
N LEU A 37 -4.90 -12.08 -22.79
CA LEU A 37 -6.31 -11.82 -22.53
C LEU A 37 -6.63 -12.06 -21.05
N TYR A 38 -6.99 -11.02 -20.33
CA TYR A 38 -7.37 -11.05 -18.92
C TYR A 38 -8.90 -11.03 -18.79
N LEU A 39 -9.51 -12.16 -18.46
CA LEU A 39 -10.96 -12.31 -18.40
C LEU A 39 -11.50 -12.12 -16.99
N THR A 40 -12.43 -11.16 -16.83
CA THR A 40 -13.18 -11.02 -15.57
C THR A 40 -14.18 -12.17 -15.42
N GLY A 41 -14.79 -12.31 -14.24
CA GLY A 41 -15.93 -13.21 -14.04
C GLY A 41 -17.09 -13.02 -15.03
N PHE A 42 -17.30 -11.82 -15.58
CA PHE A 42 -18.31 -11.58 -16.63
C PHE A 42 -17.86 -12.06 -18.02
N GLY A 43 -16.56 -12.02 -18.31
CA GLY A 43 -16.00 -12.41 -19.60
C GLY A 43 -15.76 -13.92 -19.74
N ARG A 44 -15.45 -14.62 -18.64
CA ARG A 44 -15.14 -16.08 -18.65
C ARG A 44 -16.12 -16.93 -19.46
N PRO A 45 -17.46 -16.76 -19.37
CA PRO A 45 -18.42 -17.53 -20.17
C PRO A 45 -18.30 -17.31 -21.69
N PHE A 46 -17.61 -16.25 -22.10
CA PHE A 46 -17.46 -15.82 -23.49
C PHE A 46 -16.02 -15.94 -24.00
N LEU A 47 -15.14 -16.69 -23.31
CA LEU A 47 -13.72 -16.86 -23.67
C LEU A 47 -13.52 -17.03 -25.19
N LYS A 48 -14.20 -17.99 -25.81
CA LYS A 48 -14.02 -18.25 -27.24
C LYS A 48 -14.40 -17.06 -28.11
N SER A 49 -15.52 -16.39 -27.82
CA SER A 49 -15.96 -15.19 -28.55
C SER A 49 -15.02 -13.99 -28.35
N LEU A 50 -14.31 -13.93 -27.22
CA LEU A 50 -13.38 -12.85 -26.87
C LEU A 50 -11.94 -13.07 -27.33
N LEU A 51 -11.63 -14.22 -27.96
CA LEU A 51 -10.33 -14.41 -28.62
C LEU A 51 -10.17 -13.43 -29.80
N PRO A 52 -8.99 -12.82 -30.00
CA PRO A 52 -8.77 -11.78 -31.02
C PRO A 52 -9.24 -12.15 -32.44
N PRO A 53 -9.04 -13.38 -32.96
CA PRO A 53 -9.52 -13.74 -34.30
C PRO A 53 -11.04 -13.59 -34.48
N ASN A 54 -11.83 -13.52 -33.41
CA ASN A 54 -13.28 -13.41 -33.44
C ASN A 54 -13.81 -11.98 -33.38
N TRP A 55 -12.95 -10.98 -33.19
CA TRP A 55 -13.36 -9.57 -33.16
C TRP A 55 -12.32 -8.57 -33.71
N ARG A 56 -11.09 -9.00 -33.99
CA ARG A 56 -9.96 -8.22 -34.52
C ARG A 56 -9.55 -8.62 -35.94
N ASP A 57 -10.30 -9.51 -36.60
CA ASP A 57 -10.00 -9.92 -37.98
C ASP A 57 -10.44 -8.86 -39.00
N ASP A 58 -9.49 -8.02 -39.41
CA ASP A 58 -9.72 -6.98 -40.43
C ASP A 58 -10.20 -7.56 -41.76
N GLU A 59 -9.72 -8.73 -42.18
CA GLU A 59 -10.16 -9.36 -43.42
C GLU A 59 -11.64 -9.75 -43.35
N TYR A 60 -12.10 -10.23 -42.19
CA TYR A 60 -13.51 -10.53 -41.96
C TYR A 60 -14.39 -9.27 -41.95
N TYR A 61 -13.99 -8.24 -41.20
CA TYR A 61 -14.82 -7.04 -40.99
C TYR A 61 -14.78 -6.05 -42.15
N ASN A 62 -13.76 -6.08 -43.00
CA ASN A 62 -13.68 -5.20 -44.18
C ASN A 62 -14.55 -5.68 -45.35
N LYS A 63 -15.02 -6.94 -45.34
CA LYS A 63 -15.97 -7.45 -46.33
C LYS A 63 -17.29 -6.66 -46.30
N PRO A 64 -17.83 -6.22 -47.45
CA PRO A 64 -19.02 -5.37 -47.50
C PRO A 64 -20.20 -5.88 -46.67
N GLU A 65 -20.44 -7.20 -46.67
CA GLU A 65 -21.50 -7.85 -45.91
C GLU A 65 -21.30 -7.80 -44.39
N ASN A 66 -20.07 -7.60 -43.90
CA ASN A 66 -19.72 -7.62 -42.47
C ASN A 66 -19.38 -6.24 -41.88
N GLN A 67 -19.24 -5.20 -42.70
CA GLN A 67 -18.87 -3.86 -42.22
C GLN A 67 -19.81 -3.33 -41.13
N HIS A 68 -21.10 -3.65 -41.22
CA HIS A 68 -22.11 -3.28 -40.23
C HIS A 68 -21.90 -3.93 -38.84
N LEU A 69 -21.07 -4.97 -38.75
CA LEU A 69 -20.74 -5.68 -37.51
C LEU A 69 -19.62 -4.98 -36.72
N ARG A 70 -18.90 -4.02 -37.31
CA ARG A 70 -17.86 -3.22 -36.63
C ARG A 70 -18.09 -1.74 -36.90
N VAL A 71 -18.69 -1.07 -35.92
CA VAL A 71 -19.10 0.33 -36.03
C VAL A 71 -18.28 1.18 -35.06
N ARG A 72 -17.61 2.20 -35.58
CA ARG A 72 -16.95 3.22 -34.76
C ARG A 72 -18.02 4.04 -34.04
N LEU A 73 -17.85 4.21 -32.73
CA LEU A 73 -18.69 5.06 -31.90
C LEU A 73 -18.02 6.42 -31.70
N ASP A 74 -18.83 7.42 -31.36
CA ASP A 74 -18.31 8.72 -30.95
C ASP A 74 -17.55 8.60 -29.62
N GLY A 75 -16.36 9.22 -29.55
CA GLY A 75 -15.51 9.17 -28.37
C GLY A 75 -14.03 9.37 -28.68
N THR A 76 -13.29 9.87 -27.68
CA THR A 76 -11.87 10.22 -27.82
C THR A 76 -10.92 9.04 -27.68
N SER A 77 -11.36 7.91 -27.12
CA SER A 77 -10.60 6.66 -27.00
C SER A 77 -10.78 5.68 -28.19
N TYR A 78 -11.32 6.16 -29.31
CA TYR A 78 -11.65 5.37 -30.50
C TYR A 78 -12.51 4.11 -30.20
N PRO A 79 -13.63 4.26 -29.47
CA PRO A 79 -14.48 3.12 -29.14
C PRO A 79 -15.13 2.51 -30.39
N HIS A 80 -15.20 1.18 -30.43
CA HIS A 80 -15.90 0.44 -31.47
C HIS A 80 -16.93 -0.50 -30.85
N ARG A 81 -18.14 -0.50 -31.39
CA ARG A 81 -19.09 -1.59 -31.18
C ARG A 81 -18.76 -2.70 -32.18
N ILE A 82 -18.55 -3.92 -31.68
CA ILE A 82 -18.22 -5.08 -32.49
C ILE A 82 -19.19 -6.20 -32.17
N THR A 83 -19.86 -6.73 -33.18
CA THR A 83 -20.51 -8.05 -33.11
C THR A 83 -19.44 -9.11 -33.44
N THR A 84 -19.17 -10.01 -32.51
CA THR A 84 -18.16 -11.05 -32.72
C THR A 84 -18.53 -11.97 -33.88
N LYS A 85 -17.56 -12.67 -34.47
CA LYS A 85 -17.82 -13.82 -35.33
C LYS A 85 -18.71 -14.85 -34.61
N PRO A 86 -19.51 -15.64 -35.36
CA PRO A 86 -20.28 -16.73 -34.78
C PRO A 86 -19.33 -17.81 -34.25
N VAL A 87 -19.42 -18.07 -32.94
CA VAL A 87 -18.68 -19.13 -32.26
C VAL A 87 -19.67 -20.03 -31.55
N ASP A 88 -19.65 -21.33 -31.85
CA ASP A 88 -20.64 -22.30 -31.36
C ASP A 88 -22.10 -21.84 -31.60
N GLY A 89 -22.35 -21.21 -32.76
CA GLY A 89 -23.66 -20.69 -33.15
C GLY A 89 -24.12 -19.43 -32.39
N ARG A 90 -23.23 -18.77 -31.64
CA ARG A 90 -23.54 -17.55 -30.87
C ARG A 90 -22.66 -16.38 -31.28
N GLN A 91 -23.24 -15.19 -31.26
CA GLN A 91 -22.54 -13.92 -31.41
C GLN A 91 -22.88 -13.04 -30.20
N ILE A 92 -21.93 -12.20 -29.81
CA ILE A 92 -22.14 -11.20 -28.76
C ILE A 92 -21.75 -9.82 -29.25
N ASP A 93 -22.45 -8.81 -28.77
CA ASP A 93 -22.09 -7.41 -28.97
C ASP A 93 -21.14 -6.95 -27.87
N ILE A 94 -19.97 -6.47 -28.25
CA ILE A 94 -18.96 -5.91 -27.35
C ILE A 94 -18.63 -4.47 -27.72
N VAL A 95 -18.07 -3.74 -26.77
CA VAL A 95 -17.41 -2.46 -26.98
C VAL A 95 -15.93 -2.64 -26.71
N VAL A 96 -15.09 -2.25 -27.65
CA VAL A 96 -13.64 -2.24 -27.50
C VAL A 96 -13.17 -0.80 -27.47
N LYS A 97 -12.40 -0.43 -26.44
CA LYS A 97 -11.77 0.88 -26.32
C LYS A 97 -10.30 0.74 -25.94
N TRP A 98 -9.44 1.61 -26.47
CA TRP A 98 -8.01 1.58 -26.17
C TRP A 98 -7.70 2.47 -24.97
N CYS A 99 -7.11 1.86 -23.95
CA CYS A 99 -6.76 2.52 -22.69
C CYS A 99 -5.66 3.56 -22.91
N ARG A 100 -5.90 4.75 -22.34
CA ARG A 100 -5.03 5.93 -22.43
C ARG A 100 -4.05 6.06 -21.26
N VAL A 101 -3.87 4.99 -20.49
CA VAL A 101 -2.93 4.95 -19.36
C VAL A 101 -1.57 5.55 -19.74
N GLY A 102 -1.05 6.41 -18.88
CA GLY A 102 0.23 7.09 -19.09
C GLY A 102 0.22 8.30 -20.03
N GLN A 103 -0.89 8.62 -20.71
CA GLN A 103 -1.00 9.83 -21.56
C GLN A 103 -1.32 11.10 -20.75
N ASP A 104 -1.21 12.26 -21.39
CA ASP A 104 -1.72 13.52 -20.85
C ASP A 104 -3.25 13.58 -20.90
N VAL A 105 -3.84 14.22 -19.89
CA VAL A 105 -5.29 14.46 -19.85
C VAL A 105 -5.53 15.91 -20.23
N LEU A 106 -6.13 16.11 -21.40
CA LEU A 106 -6.58 17.42 -21.87
C LEU A 106 -8.09 17.46 -21.74
N LEU A 107 -8.58 17.82 -20.55
CA LEU A 107 -10.01 17.99 -20.29
C LEU A 107 -10.38 19.46 -20.27
N ASP A 108 -11.39 19.81 -21.06
CA ASP A 108 -12.16 21.04 -20.86
C ASP A 108 -13.24 20.79 -19.82
N LEU A 109 -12.95 21.16 -18.56
CA LEU A 109 -13.86 20.97 -17.42
C LEU A 109 -15.01 21.99 -17.38
N SER A 110 -15.08 22.95 -18.31
CA SER A 110 -16.07 24.04 -18.27
C SER A 110 -17.53 23.55 -18.33
N GLY A 111 -17.79 22.39 -18.96
CA GLY A 111 -19.14 21.80 -19.08
C GLY A 111 -19.52 20.78 -17.99
N SER A 112 -18.56 20.07 -17.39
CA SER A 112 -18.80 19.07 -16.32
C SER A 112 -18.75 19.70 -14.91
N SER A 113 -18.07 20.84 -14.77
CA SER A 113 -17.90 21.58 -13.51
C SER A 113 -19.20 22.15 -12.91
N GLU A 114 -20.23 22.43 -13.72
CA GLU A 114 -21.44 23.16 -13.28
C GLU A 114 -22.16 22.51 -12.08
N PHE A 115 -21.97 21.21 -11.83
CA PHE A 115 -22.61 20.48 -10.74
C PHE A 115 -21.68 19.61 -9.87
N MET A 116 -20.39 19.57 -10.16
CA MET A 116 -19.37 18.90 -9.36
C MET A 116 -18.96 19.78 -8.16
N ALA A 117 -18.58 19.16 -7.03
CA ALA A 117 -18.09 19.92 -5.88
C ALA A 117 -16.58 20.17 -6.01
N ASP A 118 -16.10 21.35 -5.58
CA ASP A 118 -14.67 21.71 -5.61
C ASP A 118 -13.77 20.69 -4.88
N GLU A 119 -14.31 20.05 -3.83
CA GLU A 119 -13.62 19.01 -3.05
C GLU A 119 -13.39 17.71 -3.82
N ASP A 120 -14.11 17.50 -4.93
CA ASP A 120 -14.03 16.31 -5.80
C ASP A 120 -13.10 16.55 -7.02
N SER A 121 -12.40 17.69 -7.09
CA SER A 121 -11.42 18.03 -8.13
C SER A 121 -10.03 17.46 -7.79
N PHE A 122 -9.71 16.29 -8.34
CA PHE A 122 -8.41 15.62 -8.20
C PHE A 122 -7.43 16.03 -9.32
N PRO A 123 -6.12 15.78 -9.16
CA PRO A 123 -5.23 15.73 -10.31
C PRO A 123 -5.75 14.64 -11.27
N VAL A 124 -6.17 15.09 -12.44
CA VAL A 124 -6.80 14.23 -13.44
C VAL A 124 -5.74 13.31 -14.06
N ARG A 125 -6.00 12.01 -14.02
CA ARG A 125 -5.21 11.00 -14.74
C ARG A 125 -6.11 9.93 -15.32
N TRP A 126 -5.70 9.37 -16.45
CA TRP A 126 -6.29 8.15 -16.97
C TRP A 126 -6.02 6.99 -16.01
N ASN A 127 -7.02 6.18 -15.71
CA ASN A 127 -6.84 4.94 -14.95
C ASN A 127 -6.03 3.92 -15.76
N SER A 128 -5.31 3.03 -15.06
CA SER A 128 -4.82 1.81 -15.71
C SER A 128 -6.00 0.91 -16.11
N PRO A 129 -5.85 -0.01 -17.08
CA PRO A 129 -6.96 -0.87 -17.47
C PRO A 129 -7.46 -1.75 -16.31
N PHE A 130 -6.56 -2.19 -15.43
CA PHE A 130 -6.92 -2.99 -14.26
C PHE A 130 -7.57 -2.15 -13.16
N GLU A 131 -7.06 -0.93 -12.94
CA GLU A 131 -7.62 0.03 -11.97
C GLU A 131 -9.03 0.44 -12.35
N GLU A 132 -9.28 0.74 -13.64
CA GLU A 132 -10.62 1.08 -14.13
C GLU A 132 -11.63 -0.04 -13.86
N ILE A 133 -11.27 -1.29 -14.18
CA ILE A 133 -12.14 -2.43 -13.91
C ILE A 133 -12.33 -2.62 -12.40
N GLY A 134 -11.27 -2.50 -11.59
CA GLY A 134 -11.35 -2.62 -10.13
C GLY A 134 -12.31 -1.62 -9.51
N LEU A 135 -12.14 -0.33 -9.81
CA LEU A 135 -13.02 0.73 -9.34
C LEU A 135 -14.47 0.53 -9.81
N LEU A 136 -14.66 0.09 -11.06
CA LEU A 136 -16.00 -0.22 -11.57
C LEU A 136 -16.64 -1.39 -10.83
N MET A 137 -15.88 -2.45 -10.52
CA MET A 137 -16.39 -3.58 -9.75
C MET A 137 -16.75 -3.18 -8.32
N GLU A 138 -15.95 -2.31 -7.69
CA GLU A 138 -16.23 -1.74 -6.36
C GLU A 138 -17.53 -0.93 -6.36
N LEU A 139 -17.68 0.00 -7.32
CA LEU A 139 -18.89 0.80 -7.52
C LEU A 139 -20.13 -0.09 -7.75
N ARG A 140 -20.00 -1.16 -8.54
CA ARG A 140 -21.09 -2.13 -8.76
C ARG A 140 -21.41 -2.90 -7.48
N GLY A 141 -20.41 -3.21 -6.66
CA GLY A 141 -20.56 -3.84 -5.35
C GLY A 141 -21.44 -3.03 -4.39
N MET A 142 -21.41 -1.69 -4.50
CA MET A 142 -22.25 -0.80 -3.69
C MET A 142 -23.76 -0.99 -3.89
N ASN A 143 -24.20 -1.68 -4.94
CA ASN A 143 -25.62 -2.04 -5.12
C ASN A 143 -26.20 -2.93 -4.02
N ARG A 144 -25.33 -3.54 -3.20
CA ARG A 144 -25.70 -4.26 -1.97
C ARG A 144 -26.20 -3.32 -0.88
N TYR A 145 -25.62 -2.13 -0.78
CA TYR A 145 -25.87 -1.17 0.30
C TYR A 145 -26.80 -0.02 -0.12
N TYR A 146 -26.81 0.33 -1.41
CA TYR A 146 -27.55 1.48 -1.92
C TYR A 146 -28.66 1.10 -2.89
N LYS A 147 -29.77 1.84 -2.81
CA LYS A 147 -30.87 1.83 -3.77
C LYS A 147 -31.12 3.25 -4.30
N PRO A 148 -31.58 3.40 -5.55
CA PRO A 148 -31.72 2.37 -6.59
C PRO A 148 -30.36 1.81 -7.04
N GLN A 149 -30.37 0.71 -7.77
CA GLN A 149 -29.13 0.10 -8.26
C GLN A 149 -28.53 0.92 -9.40
N ILE A 150 -27.22 1.11 -9.38
CA ILE A 150 -26.49 1.64 -10.52
C ILE A 150 -26.32 0.52 -11.54
N LEU A 151 -26.71 0.81 -12.79
CA LEU A 151 -26.45 -0.06 -13.93
C LEU A 151 -25.24 0.50 -14.68
N THR A 152 -24.34 -0.38 -15.09
CA THR A 152 -23.14 -0.02 -15.85
C THR A 152 -22.90 -1.03 -16.96
N GLN A 153 -22.07 -0.66 -17.95
CA GLN A 153 -21.43 -1.64 -18.82
C GLN A 153 -20.73 -2.74 -17.98
N ARG A 154 -20.78 -3.99 -18.47
CA ARG A 154 -20.10 -5.11 -17.82
C ARG A 154 -18.67 -5.21 -18.36
N PRO A 155 -17.63 -5.11 -17.51
CA PRO A 155 -16.26 -5.30 -17.96
C PRO A 155 -16.04 -6.78 -18.25
N LEU A 156 -15.79 -7.15 -19.50
CA LEU A 156 -15.60 -8.54 -19.92
C LEU A 156 -14.14 -8.95 -19.84
N ALA A 157 -13.25 -8.17 -20.44
CA ALA A 157 -11.83 -8.50 -20.52
C ALA A 157 -10.93 -7.29 -20.72
N ILE A 158 -9.63 -7.49 -20.49
CA ILE A 158 -8.55 -6.65 -21.00
C ILE A 158 -7.77 -7.49 -22.01
N PHE A 159 -7.53 -6.96 -23.20
CA PHE A 159 -6.65 -7.58 -24.19
C PHE A 159 -5.41 -6.71 -24.41
N THR A 160 -4.23 -7.30 -24.42
CA THR A 160 -2.99 -6.61 -24.78
C THR A 160 -2.27 -7.39 -25.87
N PRO A 161 -2.15 -6.84 -27.09
CA PRO A 161 -1.45 -7.53 -28.16
C PRO A 161 0.05 -7.62 -27.87
N ASN A 162 0.73 -8.58 -28.49
CA ASN A 162 2.19 -8.71 -28.42
C ASN A 162 2.93 -7.58 -29.15
N GLU A 163 2.24 -6.83 -30.03
CA GLU A 163 2.90 -5.79 -30.82
C GLU A 163 3.40 -4.63 -29.95
N GLU A 164 4.69 -4.35 -30.04
CA GLU A 164 5.31 -3.18 -29.42
C GLU A 164 5.10 -1.92 -30.27
N ARG A 165 4.90 -0.79 -29.59
CA ARG A 165 4.77 0.54 -30.18
C ARG A 165 5.90 1.44 -29.72
N GLN A 166 6.30 2.35 -30.60
CA GLN A 166 7.23 3.41 -30.25
C GLN A 166 6.55 4.40 -29.29
N LEU A 167 7.31 5.01 -28.38
CA LEU A 167 6.76 5.89 -27.34
C LEU A 167 5.91 7.03 -27.92
N TRP A 168 6.37 7.64 -29.02
CA TRP A 168 5.63 8.71 -29.70
C TRP A 168 4.27 8.24 -30.26
N GLN A 169 4.11 6.96 -30.61
CA GLN A 169 2.84 6.39 -31.08
C GLN A 169 1.86 6.17 -29.93
N THR A 170 2.37 5.89 -28.73
CA THR A 170 1.54 5.69 -27.54
C THR A 170 1.20 7.00 -26.82
N GLY A 171 2.02 8.04 -26.99
CA GLY A 171 1.87 9.32 -26.28
C GLY A 171 2.08 9.24 -24.77
N ARG A 172 2.73 8.18 -24.27
CA ARG A 172 2.86 7.89 -22.83
C ARG A 172 4.11 8.48 -22.21
N SER A 173 3.99 8.88 -20.95
CA SER A 173 5.09 9.32 -20.09
C SER A 173 5.61 8.18 -19.20
N LYS A 174 6.93 8.02 -19.14
CA LYS A 174 7.60 7.05 -18.25
C LYS A 174 7.23 7.26 -16.78
N HIS A 175 7.16 8.51 -16.32
CA HIS A 175 6.82 8.81 -14.93
C HIS A 175 5.40 8.35 -14.57
N LYS A 176 4.42 8.60 -15.45
CA LYS A 176 3.03 8.18 -15.23
C LYS A 176 2.88 6.66 -15.30
N MET A 177 3.57 6.00 -16.22
CA MET A 177 3.58 4.54 -16.28
C MET A 177 4.19 3.92 -15.02
N ASN A 178 5.31 4.48 -14.53
CA ASN A 178 5.92 4.04 -13.28
C ASN A 178 4.96 4.17 -12.10
N PHE A 179 4.19 5.27 -12.02
CA PHE A 179 3.16 5.44 -10.99
C PHE A 179 2.12 4.30 -11.01
N HIS A 180 1.57 3.95 -12.18
CA HIS A 180 0.59 2.87 -12.28
C HIS A 180 1.20 1.50 -12.00
N ASN A 181 2.44 1.26 -12.44
CA ASN A 181 3.15 0.00 -12.13
C ASN A 181 3.46 -0.13 -10.64
N LEU A 182 3.72 0.97 -9.93
CA LEU A 182 3.80 0.94 -8.47
C LEU A 182 2.46 0.50 -7.88
N GLN A 183 1.35 1.14 -8.24
CA GLN A 183 0.03 0.74 -7.73
C GLN A 183 -0.35 -0.71 -8.05
N LEU A 184 -0.01 -1.20 -9.25
CA LEU A 184 -0.23 -2.60 -9.64
C LEU A 184 0.60 -3.57 -8.80
N ARG A 185 1.87 -3.23 -8.54
CA ARG A 185 2.73 -4.02 -7.66
C ARG A 185 2.21 -4.01 -6.23
N ASP A 186 1.77 -2.85 -5.75
CA ASP A 186 1.20 -2.69 -4.41
C ASP A 186 -0.04 -3.58 -4.24
N ASP A 187 -0.96 -3.59 -5.21
CA ASP A 187 -2.18 -4.38 -5.12
C ASP A 187 -1.93 -5.90 -5.25
N GLN A 188 -0.98 -6.30 -6.11
CA GLN A 188 -0.66 -7.71 -6.34
C GLN A 188 0.31 -8.30 -5.32
N SER A 189 0.78 -7.51 -4.37
CA SER A 189 1.84 -7.92 -3.45
C SER A 189 1.40 -8.95 -2.39
N GLU A 190 0.11 -9.31 -2.32
CA GLU A 190 -0.43 -10.45 -1.54
C GLU A 190 -0.50 -11.75 -2.36
N ALA A 191 -0.35 -11.68 -3.68
CA ALA A 191 -0.46 -12.85 -4.56
C ALA A 191 0.90 -13.51 -4.77
N GLU A 192 1.01 -14.80 -4.50
CA GLU A 192 2.19 -15.65 -4.78
C GLU A 192 2.42 -15.91 -6.29
N ASP A 193 2.01 -14.99 -7.16
CA ASP A 193 2.16 -15.15 -8.61
C ASP A 193 3.62 -14.89 -9.01
N GLU A 194 4.31 -15.92 -9.51
CA GLU A 194 5.72 -15.83 -9.95
C GLU A 194 5.94 -14.82 -11.09
N ASP A 195 4.85 -14.32 -11.70
CA ASP A 195 4.85 -13.39 -12.82
C ASP A 195 3.73 -12.32 -12.64
N PRO A 196 3.98 -11.26 -11.84
CA PRO A 196 2.98 -10.23 -11.56
C PRO A 196 2.63 -9.43 -12.81
N ILE A 197 1.38 -8.99 -12.90
CA ILE A 197 0.93 -8.18 -14.03
C ILE A 197 1.61 -6.80 -13.96
N GLU A 198 2.41 -6.48 -14.97
CA GLU A 198 2.98 -5.15 -15.17
C GLU A 198 2.46 -4.50 -16.44
N LEU A 199 2.38 -3.17 -16.44
CA LEU A 199 2.14 -2.41 -17.64
C LEU A 199 3.45 -2.15 -18.36
N ASP A 200 3.46 -2.51 -19.63
CA ASP A 200 4.48 -2.14 -20.58
C ASP A 200 4.10 -0.83 -21.26
N ILE A 201 5.02 0.14 -21.19
CA ILE A 201 4.85 1.43 -21.85
C ILE A 201 4.71 1.30 -23.38
N HIS A 202 5.30 0.25 -23.97
CA HIS A 202 5.28 -0.03 -25.40
C HIS A 202 4.05 -0.81 -25.87
N ARG A 203 3.28 -1.46 -24.99
CA ARG A 203 2.12 -2.28 -25.37
C ARG A 203 0.80 -1.54 -25.28
N LEU A 204 -0.12 -1.80 -26.21
CA LEU A 204 -1.48 -1.27 -26.12
C LEU A 204 -2.33 -2.13 -25.17
N TYR A 205 -3.37 -1.52 -24.59
CA TYR A 205 -4.33 -2.21 -23.72
C TYR A 205 -5.74 -1.89 -24.21
N ALA A 206 -6.47 -2.90 -24.65
CA ALA A 206 -7.87 -2.80 -25.04
C ALA A 206 -8.76 -3.24 -23.86
N LEU A 207 -9.65 -2.35 -23.42
CA LEU A 207 -10.72 -2.70 -22.50
C LEU A 207 -11.94 -3.16 -23.31
N ILE A 208 -12.45 -4.35 -22.97
CA ILE A 208 -13.58 -4.98 -23.64
C ILE A 208 -14.77 -5.01 -22.69
N TYR A 209 -15.84 -4.30 -23.05
CA TYR A 209 -17.10 -4.27 -22.32
C TYR A 209 -18.21 -4.96 -23.09
N GLY A 210 -19.24 -5.45 -22.38
CA GLY A 210 -20.48 -5.89 -23.02
C GLY A 210 -21.31 -4.70 -23.48
N TRP A 211 -21.88 -4.77 -24.70
CA TRP A 211 -22.75 -3.72 -25.22
C TRP A 211 -23.98 -3.51 -24.35
N VAL A 212 -24.27 -2.25 -24.02
CA VAL A 212 -25.51 -1.87 -23.37
C VAL A 212 -26.49 -1.46 -24.45
N LYS A 213 -27.55 -2.26 -24.63
CA LYS A 213 -28.65 -1.91 -25.53
C LYS A 213 -29.26 -0.57 -25.11
N GLY A 214 -29.43 0.34 -26.06
CA GLY A 214 -29.95 1.69 -25.85
C GLY A 214 -29.29 2.68 -26.80
N GLU A 215 -29.58 3.96 -26.61
CA GLU A 215 -28.93 5.09 -27.28
C GLU A 215 -28.46 6.09 -26.21
N SER A 216 -27.59 7.04 -26.57
CA SER A 216 -27.14 8.04 -25.62
C SER A 216 -28.31 8.94 -25.19
N ALA A 217 -28.26 9.46 -23.96
CA ALA A 217 -29.34 10.31 -23.46
C ALA A 217 -29.59 11.57 -24.33
N PRO A 218 -28.57 12.28 -24.87
CA PRO A 218 -28.80 13.38 -25.81
C PRO A 218 -29.57 12.96 -27.06
N GLU A 219 -29.19 11.84 -27.69
CA GLU A 219 -29.86 11.34 -28.90
C GLU A 219 -31.31 10.97 -28.60
N ALA A 220 -31.56 10.23 -27.52
CA ALA A 220 -32.89 9.82 -27.13
C ALA A 220 -33.79 11.02 -26.84
N PHE A 221 -33.29 12.00 -26.08
CA PHE A 221 -34.05 13.19 -25.70
C PHE A 221 -34.34 14.07 -26.92
N GLY A 222 -33.35 14.28 -27.80
CA GLY A 222 -33.53 15.03 -29.04
C GLY A 222 -34.57 14.39 -29.96
N ARG A 223 -34.48 13.06 -30.14
CA ARG A 223 -35.41 12.29 -30.97
C ARG A 223 -36.84 12.25 -30.42
N LEU A 224 -36.99 12.21 -29.09
CA LEU A 224 -38.30 12.20 -28.41
C LEU A 224 -38.86 13.60 -28.15
N GLY A 225 -38.13 14.66 -28.50
CA GLY A 225 -38.54 16.05 -28.24
C GLY A 225 -38.62 16.39 -26.76
N MET A 226 -37.83 15.72 -25.91
CA MET A 226 -37.81 15.95 -24.46
C MET A 226 -37.02 17.22 -24.11
N PRO A 227 -37.40 17.97 -23.06
CA PRO A 227 -36.73 19.21 -22.70
C PRO A 227 -35.27 19.01 -22.25
N THR A 228 -34.36 19.88 -22.68
CA THR A 228 -32.94 19.89 -22.24
C THR A 228 -32.79 19.99 -20.71
N ALA A 229 -33.74 20.65 -20.03
CA ALA A 229 -33.75 20.72 -18.57
C ALA A 229 -33.88 19.34 -17.90
N GLU A 230 -34.63 18.41 -18.50
CA GLU A 230 -34.77 17.04 -18.01
C GLU A 230 -33.49 16.23 -18.24
N LEU A 231 -32.79 16.45 -19.37
CA LEU A 231 -31.48 15.85 -19.63
C LEU A 231 -30.46 16.31 -18.59
N LYS A 232 -30.38 17.62 -18.32
CA LYS A 232 -29.53 18.17 -17.25
C LYS A 232 -29.86 17.58 -15.87
N LYS A 233 -31.15 17.42 -15.56
CA LYS A 233 -31.62 16.79 -14.31
C LYS A 233 -31.18 15.33 -14.22
N LEU A 234 -31.29 14.57 -15.31
CA LEU A 234 -30.83 13.17 -15.38
C LEU A 234 -29.32 13.08 -15.14
N THR A 235 -28.52 13.90 -15.83
CA THR A 235 -27.06 13.90 -15.68
C THR A 235 -26.62 14.28 -14.28
N ARG A 236 -27.22 15.33 -13.69
CA ARG A 236 -26.95 15.73 -12.31
C ARG A 236 -27.37 14.66 -11.31
N GLY A 237 -28.49 13.98 -11.55
CA GLY A 237 -28.95 12.85 -10.74
C GLY A 237 -27.98 11.67 -10.80
N ALA A 238 -27.51 11.30 -12.00
CA ALA A 238 -26.50 10.27 -12.18
C ALA A 238 -25.21 10.58 -11.39
N TYR A 239 -24.72 11.82 -11.46
CA TYR A 239 -23.55 12.22 -10.68
C TYR A 239 -23.83 12.20 -9.17
N ARG A 240 -24.82 12.97 -8.68
CA ARG A 240 -25.02 13.16 -7.23
C ARG A 240 -25.56 11.91 -6.54
N GLU A 241 -26.61 11.30 -7.10
CA GLU A 241 -27.32 10.21 -6.45
C GLU A 241 -26.68 8.86 -6.69
N TYR A 242 -26.03 8.64 -7.84
CA TYR A 242 -25.47 7.33 -8.20
C TYR A 242 -23.97 7.22 -7.99
N LEU A 243 -23.18 8.26 -8.28
CA LEU A 243 -21.73 8.25 -8.05
C LEU A 243 -21.36 8.83 -6.68
N ARG A 244 -21.64 10.12 -6.45
CA ARG A 244 -21.13 10.86 -5.28
C ARG A 244 -21.61 10.29 -3.95
N ASN A 245 -22.90 9.99 -3.82
CA ASN A 245 -23.45 9.37 -2.61
C ASN A 245 -22.90 7.97 -2.29
N ARG A 246 -22.25 7.31 -3.27
CA ARG A 246 -21.55 6.02 -3.09
C ARG A 246 -20.05 6.20 -2.88
N GLY A 247 -19.54 7.43 -2.84
CA GLY A 247 -18.12 7.70 -2.66
C GLY A 247 -17.31 7.68 -3.94
N TYR A 248 -17.94 7.90 -5.12
CA TYR A 248 -17.24 7.92 -6.41
C TYR A 248 -17.51 9.19 -7.20
N THR A 249 -16.61 9.50 -8.11
CA THR A 249 -16.73 10.56 -9.11
C THR A 249 -16.19 10.09 -10.45
N VAL A 250 -16.76 10.56 -11.56
CA VAL A 250 -16.16 10.46 -12.89
C VAL A 250 -15.98 11.90 -13.35
N LEU A 251 -14.72 12.34 -13.45
CA LEU A 251 -14.39 13.76 -13.68
C LEU A 251 -14.94 14.31 -15.01
N ASP A 252 -15.21 13.42 -15.97
CA ASP A 252 -15.82 13.74 -17.25
C ASP A 252 -17.29 13.26 -17.34
N THR A 253 -18.07 13.35 -16.25
CA THR A 253 -19.48 12.97 -16.30
C THR A 253 -20.26 13.89 -17.24
N LYS A 254 -20.67 13.34 -18.39
CA LYS A 254 -21.40 14.04 -19.45
C LYS A 254 -22.65 13.24 -19.86
N PRO A 255 -23.70 13.89 -20.42
CA PRO A 255 -24.93 13.19 -20.78
C PRO A 255 -24.71 12.05 -21.81
N GLU A 256 -23.68 12.14 -22.64
CA GLU A 256 -23.28 11.10 -23.60
C GLU A 256 -22.88 9.78 -22.92
N HIS A 257 -22.44 9.83 -21.66
CA HIS A 257 -22.07 8.65 -20.87
C HIS A 257 -23.28 7.94 -20.23
N ILE A 258 -24.50 8.41 -20.52
CA ILE A 258 -25.75 7.88 -19.99
C ILE A 258 -26.51 7.20 -21.12
N ILE A 259 -26.63 5.88 -21.04
CA ILE A 259 -27.39 5.09 -22.02
C ILE A 259 -28.79 4.83 -21.49
N VAL A 260 -29.79 5.26 -22.24
CA VAL A 260 -31.21 5.05 -21.95
C VAL A 260 -31.83 4.08 -22.96
N ARG A 261 -32.95 3.48 -22.59
CA ARG A 261 -33.72 2.62 -23.51
C ARG A 261 -35.09 3.22 -23.77
N GLN A 262 -35.57 3.07 -24.99
CA GLN A 262 -36.96 3.35 -25.32
C GLN A 262 -37.87 2.19 -24.89
N ARG A 263 -39.10 2.53 -24.50
CA ARG A 263 -40.22 1.61 -24.33
C ARG A 263 -41.51 2.26 -24.84
N GLY A 264 -42.03 1.78 -25.97
CA GLY A 264 -43.18 2.39 -26.62
C GLY A 264 -42.85 3.79 -27.15
N ALA A 265 -43.69 4.78 -26.87
CA ALA A 265 -43.50 6.16 -27.31
C ALA A 265 -42.54 7.00 -26.43
N GLY A 266 -42.02 6.44 -25.33
CA GLY A 266 -41.16 7.17 -24.39
C GLY A 266 -39.98 6.35 -23.89
N LEU A 267 -39.30 6.84 -22.85
CA LEU A 267 -38.19 6.13 -22.22
C LEU A 267 -38.69 5.01 -21.30
N LEU A 268 -37.88 3.96 -21.17
CA LEU A 268 -38.02 2.96 -20.13
C LEU A 268 -37.85 3.66 -18.78
N MET A 269 -38.86 3.55 -17.92
CA MET A 269 -38.83 4.13 -16.58
C MET A 269 -38.47 3.08 -15.53
N ASP A 270 -37.78 3.53 -14.48
CA ASP A 270 -37.56 2.78 -13.25
C ASP A 270 -38.83 2.75 -12.38
N ARG A 271 -38.74 2.12 -11.20
CA ARG A 271 -39.87 2.02 -10.25
C ARG A 271 -40.30 3.37 -9.66
N GLN A 272 -39.47 4.40 -9.79
CA GLN A 272 -39.69 5.76 -9.28
C GLN A 272 -40.11 6.72 -10.41
N GLN A 273 -40.52 6.19 -11.58
CA GLN A 273 -40.93 6.97 -12.75
C GLN A 273 -39.83 7.90 -13.29
N ARG A 274 -38.56 7.47 -13.17
CA ARG A 274 -37.40 8.17 -13.75
C ARG A 274 -36.84 7.35 -14.91
N PRO A 275 -36.20 7.97 -15.92
CA PRO A 275 -35.54 7.22 -16.98
C PRO A 275 -34.56 6.20 -16.40
N ALA A 276 -34.78 4.93 -16.71
CA ALA A 276 -33.83 3.87 -16.39
C ALA A 276 -32.62 4.00 -17.32
N PHE A 277 -31.43 4.12 -16.74
CA PHE A 277 -30.20 4.33 -17.47
C PHE A 277 -29.09 3.39 -17.02
N ALA A 278 -28.07 3.26 -17.86
CA ALA A 278 -26.80 2.68 -17.48
C ALA A 278 -25.65 3.66 -17.77
N LEU A 279 -24.65 3.67 -16.91
CA LEU A 279 -23.43 4.44 -17.11
C LEU A 279 -22.43 3.68 -17.96
N ILE A 280 -21.68 4.43 -18.75
CA ILE A 280 -20.56 3.98 -19.56
C ILE A 280 -19.37 4.92 -19.35
N ASP A 281 -18.21 4.53 -19.89
CA ASP A 281 -16.96 5.29 -19.85
C ASP A 281 -16.42 5.63 -18.44
N PHE A 282 -15.51 4.79 -17.93
CA PHE A 282 -14.97 4.86 -16.57
C PHE A 282 -13.47 5.20 -16.53
N GLU A 283 -12.91 5.72 -17.63
CA GLU A 283 -11.47 5.97 -17.75
C GLU A 283 -10.95 7.01 -16.72
N LEU A 284 -11.85 7.79 -16.15
CA LEU A 284 -11.61 8.82 -15.12
C LEU A 284 -12.45 8.59 -13.85
N LEU A 285 -12.91 7.35 -13.62
CA LEU A 285 -13.58 6.96 -12.38
C LEU A 285 -12.59 7.02 -11.22
N GLN A 286 -12.97 7.64 -10.11
CA GLN A 286 -12.15 7.78 -8.91
C GLN A 286 -13.03 7.67 -7.65
N ARG A 287 -12.42 7.31 -6.52
CA ARG A 287 -13.05 7.46 -5.20
C ARG A 287 -13.07 8.95 -4.82
N THR A 288 -14.09 9.40 -4.10
CA THR A 288 -14.11 10.75 -3.50
C THR A 288 -13.14 10.82 -2.33
N ARG A 289 -12.67 12.02 -1.95
CA ARG A 289 -11.71 12.18 -0.84
C ARG A 289 -12.22 11.57 0.46
N THR A 290 -13.50 11.77 0.76
CA THR A 290 -14.13 11.22 1.96
C THR A 290 -14.10 9.70 1.97
N TYR A 291 -14.30 9.05 0.81
CA TYR A 291 -14.31 7.60 0.74
C TYR A 291 -12.89 7.01 0.76
N GLU A 292 -11.95 7.64 0.05
CA GLU A 292 -10.52 7.30 0.11
C GLU A 292 -9.99 7.37 1.56
N ARG A 293 -10.37 8.42 2.30
CA ARG A 293 -10.10 8.58 3.75
C ARG A 293 -10.61 7.43 4.60
N ILE A 294 -11.88 7.07 4.41
CA ILE A 294 -12.53 5.98 5.15
C ILE A 294 -11.82 4.65 4.85
N PHE A 295 -11.47 4.41 3.59
CA PHE A 295 -10.79 3.20 3.16
C PHE A 295 -9.39 3.07 3.78
N GLN A 296 -8.56 4.12 3.69
CA GLN A 296 -7.22 4.12 4.29
C GLN A 296 -7.26 3.99 5.81
N ARG A 297 -8.21 4.67 6.47
CA ARG A 297 -8.43 4.55 7.92
C ARG A 297 -8.83 3.13 8.33
N ALA A 298 -9.67 2.47 7.54
CA ALA A 298 -10.08 1.09 7.80
C ALA A 298 -8.91 0.09 7.67
N GLN A 299 -8.09 0.23 6.62
CA GLN A 299 -6.88 -0.59 6.43
C GLN A 299 -5.89 -0.43 7.58
N ARG A 300 -5.65 0.81 8.02
CA ARG A 300 -4.76 1.08 9.16
C ARG A 300 -5.34 0.54 10.47
N ALA A 301 -6.64 0.69 10.70
CA ALA A 301 -7.31 0.12 11.87
C ALA A 301 -7.16 -1.41 11.91
N GLN A 302 -7.26 -2.09 10.76
CA GLN A 302 -7.01 -3.52 10.64
C GLN A 302 -5.56 -3.88 11.02
N TYR A 303 -4.56 -3.23 10.44
CA TYR A 303 -3.14 -3.51 10.75
C TYR A 303 -2.83 -3.43 12.24
N TRP A 304 -3.24 -2.35 12.91
CA TRP A 304 -2.96 -2.23 14.34
C TRP A 304 -3.85 -3.13 15.19
N GLY A 305 -5.09 -3.38 14.77
CA GLY A 305 -5.91 -4.41 15.40
C GLY A 305 -5.20 -5.76 15.42
N LEU A 306 -4.52 -6.13 14.32
CA LEU A 306 -3.67 -7.32 14.26
C LEU A 306 -2.45 -7.21 15.17
N LEU A 307 -1.79 -6.05 15.20
CA LEU A 307 -0.62 -5.84 16.04
C LEU A 307 -0.93 -5.99 17.54
N PHE A 308 -1.97 -5.33 18.04
CA PHE A 308 -2.35 -5.38 19.45
C PHE A 308 -2.86 -6.77 19.86
N ASN A 309 -3.46 -7.48 18.92
CA ASN A 309 -3.96 -8.83 19.13
C ASN A 309 -2.99 -9.91 18.64
N ARG A 310 -1.72 -9.58 18.37
CA ARG A 310 -0.77 -10.47 17.71
C ARG A 310 -0.58 -11.79 18.45
N ASP A 311 -0.73 -11.79 19.78
CA ASP A 311 -0.53 -12.96 20.63
C ASP A 311 -1.82 -13.77 20.89
N LYS A 312 -2.97 -13.35 20.36
CA LYS A 312 -4.24 -14.09 20.51
C LYS A 312 -4.20 -15.36 19.65
N ALA A 313 -4.19 -16.52 20.31
CA ALA A 313 -3.82 -17.83 19.72
C ALA A 313 -4.93 -18.57 18.92
N ASN A 314 -6.10 -17.96 18.67
CA ASN A 314 -7.26 -18.68 18.13
C ASN A 314 -7.45 -18.59 16.60
N THR A 315 -6.55 -17.94 15.87
CA THR A 315 -6.66 -17.85 14.40
C THR A 315 -6.10 -19.11 13.74
N PRO A 316 -6.81 -19.76 12.79
CA PRO A 316 -6.25 -20.87 12.00
C PRO A 316 -4.95 -20.45 11.30
N LEU A 317 -3.96 -21.34 11.27
CA LEU A 317 -2.68 -21.11 10.60
C LEU A 317 -2.73 -21.75 9.19
N PRO A 318 -2.37 -21.02 8.13
CA PRO A 318 -2.14 -21.60 6.80
C PRO A 318 -1.12 -22.74 6.82
N GLU A 319 -1.23 -23.69 5.86
CA GLU A 319 -0.38 -24.90 5.81
C GLU A 319 1.12 -24.59 5.72
N ASP A 320 1.49 -23.50 5.04
CA ASP A 320 2.89 -23.12 4.80
C ASP A 320 3.54 -22.34 5.95
N PHE A 321 2.80 -22.09 7.04
CA PHE A 321 3.30 -21.36 8.20
C PHE A 321 3.44 -22.25 9.43
N SER A 322 4.35 -21.86 10.32
CA SER A 322 4.57 -22.50 11.61
C SER A 322 4.57 -21.47 12.73
N ARG A 323 4.00 -21.83 13.88
CA ARG A 323 4.20 -21.06 15.11
C ARG A 323 5.45 -21.56 15.79
N VAL A 324 6.38 -20.65 16.04
CA VAL A 324 7.65 -20.96 16.70
C VAL A 324 7.86 -20.02 17.88
N GLU A 325 8.66 -20.44 18.84
CA GLU A 325 9.07 -19.61 19.96
C GLU A 325 10.60 -19.61 20.03
N VAL A 326 11.19 -18.42 20.05
CA VAL A 326 12.64 -18.22 20.12
C VAL A 326 12.90 -17.22 21.24
N PHE A 327 13.72 -17.60 22.22
CA PHE A 327 14.01 -16.78 23.42
C PHE A 327 12.75 -16.27 24.15
N GLY A 328 11.71 -17.11 24.26
CA GLY A 328 10.44 -16.74 24.91
C GLY A 328 9.56 -15.79 24.10
N VAL A 329 9.93 -15.52 22.84
CA VAL A 329 9.19 -14.67 21.92
C VAL A 329 8.53 -15.53 20.84
N LYS A 330 7.22 -15.33 20.66
CA LYS A 330 6.42 -16.08 19.68
C LYS A 330 6.53 -15.44 18.30
N TYR A 331 6.60 -16.27 17.28
CA TYR A 331 6.61 -15.87 15.88
C TYR A 331 5.70 -16.75 15.03
N VAL A 332 5.16 -16.14 13.96
CA VAL A 332 4.72 -16.86 12.78
C VAL A 332 5.90 -16.91 11.82
N TYR A 333 6.37 -18.13 11.55
CA TYR A 333 7.49 -18.45 10.69
C TYR A 333 7.02 -18.98 9.34
N GLY A 334 7.68 -18.55 8.27
CA GLY A 334 7.37 -18.95 6.90
C GLY A 334 8.44 -18.56 5.88
N VAL A 335 8.25 -19.06 4.65
CA VAL A 335 9.03 -18.64 3.49
C VAL A 335 8.41 -17.37 2.93
N ALA A 336 9.22 -16.33 2.74
CA ALA A 336 8.83 -15.08 2.12
C ALA A 336 8.78 -15.19 0.59
N THR A 337 8.10 -14.25 -0.05
CA THR A 337 7.89 -14.18 -1.51
C THR A 337 9.20 -14.26 -2.31
N ASN A 338 10.28 -13.68 -1.79
CA ASN A 338 11.61 -13.71 -2.44
C ASN A 338 12.46 -14.92 -2.03
N ARG A 339 11.82 -15.98 -1.52
CA ARG A 339 12.41 -17.19 -0.96
C ARG A 339 13.17 -16.98 0.35
N GLY A 340 13.34 -15.75 0.86
CA GLY A 340 13.91 -15.52 2.19
C GLY A 340 13.04 -16.10 3.31
N ARG A 341 13.51 -16.07 4.56
CA ARG A 341 12.79 -16.65 5.70
C ARG A 341 12.34 -15.52 6.62
N LEU A 342 11.08 -15.53 7.02
CA LEU A 342 10.47 -14.46 7.80
C LEU A 342 9.90 -15.01 9.11
N TRP A 343 10.16 -14.29 10.19
CA TRP A 343 9.60 -14.51 11.51
C TRP A 343 8.81 -13.27 11.90
N ALA A 344 7.50 -13.26 11.62
CA ALA A 344 6.60 -12.19 12.01
C ALA A 344 6.25 -12.32 13.49
N LEU A 345 6.41 -11.24 14.26
CA LEU A 345 6.27 -11.27 15.71
C LEU A 345 4.80 -11.50 16.13
N GLY A 346 4.60 -12.47 17.04
CA GLY A 346 3.29 -12.89 17.55
C GLY A 346 2.86 -14.28 17.06
N SER A 347 1.61 -14.64 17.33
CA SER A 347 0.97 -15.92 16.94
C SER A 347 -0.08 -15.77 15.83
N HIS A 348 -0.38 -14.55 15.40
CA HIS A 348 -1.40 -14.22 14.41
C HIS A 348 -0.81 -14.13 12.99
N PRO A 349 -1.25 -14.96 12.02
CA PRO A 349 -0.64 -15.01 10.69
C PRO A 349 -0.84 -13.75 9.85
N GLY A 350 -1.91 -13.00 10.06
CA GLY A 350 -2.20 -11.78 9.28
C GLY A 350 -1.18 -10.64 9.39
N LEU A 351 -0.15 -10.75 10.24
CA LEU A 351 0.98 -9.80 10.25
C LEU A 351 2.11 -10.19 9.29
N PHE A 352 2.13 -11.43 8.81
CA PHE A 352 3.22 -11.96 7.99
C PHE A 352 3.41 -11.13 6.71
N ASP A 353 2.32 -10.92 5.97
CA ASP A 353 2.34 -10.24 4.67
C ASP A 353 2.81 -8.78 4.77
N TYR A 354 2.43 -8.07 5.84
CA TYR A 354 2.87 -6.69 6.09
C TYR A 354 4.39 -6.55 6.24
N TYR A 355 5.08 -7.64 6.60
CA TYR A 355 6.52 -7.66 6.83
C TYR A 355 7.28 -8.46 5.78
N ASP A 356 6.59 -8.98 4.76
CA ASP A 356 7.22 -9.63 3.62
C ASP A 356 8.19 -8.65 2.91
N PRO A 357 9.43 -9.06 2.62
CA PRO A 357 10.43 -8.22 1.95
C PRO A 357 9.98 -7.60 0.63
N SER A 358 9.02 -8.19 -0.09
CA SER A 358 8.41 -7.61 -1.28
C SER A 358 7.73 -6.27 -1.00
N ARG A 359 7.25 -6.05 0.25
CA ARG A 359 6.52 -4.84 0.65
C ARG A 359 7.39 -3.64 0.99
N TRP A 360 8.69 -3.84 1.27
CA TRP A 360 9.52 -2.78 1.85
C TRP A 360 10.98 -2.76 1.38
N ARG A 361 11.53 -3.83 0.77
CA ARG A 361 12.95 -3.81 0.35
C ARG A 361 13.20 -2.92 -0.88
N ARG A 362 12.19 -2.76 -1.75
CA ARG A 362 12.29 -2.04 -3.03
C ARG A 362 11.64 -0.65 -2.98
N THR A 363 11.05 -0.28 -1.86
CA THR A 363 10.44 1.04 -1.68
C THR A 363 11.51 2.11 -1.47
N PRO A 364 11.23 3.39 -1.80
CA PRO A 364 12.13 4.48 -1.47
C PRO A 364 12.48 4.49 0.01
N ARG A 365 13.77 4.57 0.33
CA ARG A 365 14.27 4.48 1.70
C ARG A 365 15.09 5.69 2.08
N ILE A 366 15.07 6.01 3.36
CA ILE A 366 15.93 7.02 3.97
C ILE A 366 16.90 6.30 4.90
N GLN A 367 18.18 6.58 4.71
CA GLN A 367 19.22 6.03 5.56
C GLN A 367 19.25 6.80 6.90
N LEU A 368 19.14 6.08 8.00
CA LEU A 368 19.24 6.63 9.36
C LEU A 368 20.63 6.42 9.96
N SER A 369 21.30 5.32 9.59
CA SER A 369 22.69 5.02 9.92
C SER A 369 23.31 4.11 8.84
N SER A 370 24.56 3.65 9.02
CA SER A 370 25.19 2.72 8.06
C SER A 370 24.40 1.42 7.86
N THR A 371 23.66 0.96 8.87
CA THR A 371 22.91 -0.31 8.83
C THR A 371 21.40 -0.14 8.98
N THR A 372 20.91 1.04 9.36
CA THR A 372 19.50 1.29 9.65
C THR A 372 18.85 2.20 8.61
N PHE A 373 17.67 1.81 8.15
CA PHE A 373 16.91 2.52 7.13
C PHE A 373 15.44 2.64 7.54
N ARG A 374 14.79 3.71 7.11
CA ARG A 374 13.34 3.91 7.19
C ARG A 374 12.73 3.81 5.81
N THR A 375 11.55 3.22 5.72
CA THR A 375 10.72 3.26 4.52
C THR A 375 9.24 3.21 4.85
N ARG A 376 8.41 3.57 3.88
CA ARG A 376 6.97 3.36 3.88
C ARG A 376 6.70 2.15 3.00
N SER A 377 6.12 1.10 3.57
CA SER A 377 5.78 -0.13 2.82
C SER A 377 4.67 0.12 1.80
N LEU A 378 4.43 -0.85 0.92
CA LEU A 378 3.33 -0.80 -0.07
C LEU A 378 1.95 -0.69 0.60
N ASP A 379 1.83 -1.21 1.83
CA ASP A 379 0.63 -1.09 2.68
C ASP A 379 0.51 0.26 3.40
N ASN A 380 1.33 1.25 3.03
CA ASN A 380 1.38 2.58 3.66
C ASN A 380 1.70 2.53 5.17
N ILE A 381 2.55 1.59 5.58
CA ILE A 381 3.03 1.45 6.96
C ILE A 381 4.47 1.94 7.04
N GLN A 382 4.73 2.84 7.98
CA GLN A 382 6.09 3.29 8.28
C GLN A 382 6.83 2.21 9.06
N VAL A 383 7.93 1.73 8.49
CA VAL A 383 8.79 0.70 9.09
C VAL A 383 10.24 1.17 9.12
N VAL A 384 10.95 0.78 10.17
CA VAL A 384 12.40 0.93 10.28
C VAL A 384 13.00 -0.46 10.23
N TYR A 385 13.93 -0.70 9.31
CA TYR A 385 14.61 -1.97 9.21
C TYR A 385 16.12 -1.77 9.36
N ARG A 386 16.79 -2.74 10.01
CA ARG A 386 18.23 -2.70 10.29
C ARG A 386 18.88 -4.00 9.84
N LEU A 387 20.01 -3.90 9.14
CA LEU A 387 20.90 -5.04 8.88
C LEU A 387 21.58 -5.45 10.19
N SER A 388 21.33 -6.67 10.64
CA SER A 388 21.98 -7.25 11.82
C SER A 388 23.48 -7.42 11.56
N ARG A 389 24.27 -7.16 12.59
CA ARG A 389 25.73 -7.37 12.58
C ARG A 389 26.13 -8.68 13.24
N VAL A 390 25.18 -9.59 13.47
CA VAL A 390 25.49 -10.95 13.93
C VAL A 390 26.53 -11.58 13.00
N GLY A 391 27.54 -12.22 13.58
CA GLY A 391 28.65 -12.76 12.81
C GLY A 391 29.77 -11.79 12.48
N MET A 392 29.65 -10.52 12.88
CA MET A 392 30.71 -9.52 12.71
C MET A 392 31.43 -9.21 14.03
N LYS A 393 32.74 -9.00 13.96
CA LYS A 393 33.53 -8.56 15.11
C LYS A 393 33.35 -7.06 15.36
N PRO A 394 32.98 -6.64 16.58
CA PRO A 394 32.87 -5.23 16.92
C PRO A 394 34.20 -4.47 16.76
N GLN A 395 34.15 -3.21 16.32
CA GLN A 395 35.32 -2.40 15.95
C GLN A 395 35.77 -1.41 17.04
N GLN A 396 35.37 -1.61 18.30
CA GLN A 396 35.80 -0.79 19.43
C GLN A 396 37.29 -1.00 19.74
N ASP A 397 37.88 -0.04 20.47
CA ASP A 397 39.28 -0.08 20.90
C ASP A 397 39.52 -1.20 21.94
N PRO A 398 40.36 -2.21 21.62
CA PRO A 398 40.66 -3.33 22.51
C PRO A 398 41.54 -2.94 23.73
N ILE A 399 42.05 -1.72 23.81
CA ILE A 399 42.83 -1.26 24.97
C ILE A 399 41.88 -0.88 26.12
N SER A 400 40.73 -0.28 25.80
CA SER A 400 39.73 0.12 26.79
C SER A 400 39.00 -1.09 27.38
N GLU A 401 38.71 -1.09 28.69
CA GLU A 401 37.94 -2.17 29.31
C GLU A 401 36.53 -2.33 28.69
N PRO A 402 35.74 -1.26 28.44
CA PRO A 402 34.46 -1.39 27.75
C PRO A 402 34.59 -1.94 26.33
N GLY A 403 35.64 -1.51 25.60
CA GLY A 403 35.90 -1.99 24.25
C GLY A 403 36.31 -3.46 24.21
N ARG A 404 37.09 -3.95 25.19
CA ARG A 404 37.37 -5.39 25.32
C ARG A 404 36.10 -6.19 25.58
N LYS A 405 35.32 -5.83 26.58
CA LYS A 405 34.06 -6.55 26.91
C LYS A 405 33.11 -6.59 25.72
N ALA A 406 32.96 -5.47 25.02
CA ALA A 406 32.11 -5.39 23.82
C ALA A 406 32.61 -6.31 22.69
N ARG A 407 33.93 -6.42 22.48
CA ARG A 407 34.53 -7.29 21.46
C ARG A 407 34.51 -8.77 21.83
N GLU A 408 34.67 -9.10 23.11
CA GLU A 408 34.58 -10.46 23.64
C GLU A 408 33.14 -10.98 23.56
N PHE A 409 32.17 -10.10 23.80
CA PHE A 409 30.75 -10.44 23.70
C PHE A 409 30.24 -10.57 22.25
N GLY A 410 30.72 -9.72 21.33
CA GLY A 410 30.26 -9.69 19.94
C GLY A 410 29.02 -8.82 19.74
N PHE A 411 28.22 -9.16 18.72
CA PHE A 411 26.89 -8.59 18.49
C PHE A 411 25.81 -9.63 18.77
N ASN A 412 24.71 -9.19 19.36
CA ASN A 412 23.52 -10.00 19.53
C ASN A 412 22.95 -10.48 18.19
N SER A 413 22.36 -11.66 18.21
CA SER A 413 21.57 -12.16 17.10
C SER A 413 20.30 -11.29 16.93
N PRO A 414 19.70 -11.22 15.74
CA PRO A 414 18.46 -10.46 15.53
C PRO A 414 17.31 -10.96 16.43
N PHE A 415 17.33 -12.24 16.83
CA PHE A 415 16.34 -12.81 17.74
C PHE A 415 16.59 -12.40 19.20
N GLU A 416 17.85 -12.34 19.62
CA GLU A 416 18.22 -11.80 20.94
C GLU A 416 17.85 -10.31 21.04
N GLU A 417 18.11 -9.50 20.00
CA GLU A 417 17.71 -8.09 19.98
C GLU A 417 16.19 -7.90 20.19
N VAL A 418 15.37 -8.71 19.51
CA VAL A 418 13.91 -8.67 19.66
C VAL A 418 13.47 -9.14 21.05
N ALA A 419 14.08 -10.21 21.58
CA ALA A 419 13.76 -10.73 22.90
C ALA A 419 14.09 -9.74 24.01
N ILE A 420 15.27 -9.09 23.94
CA ILE A 420 15.66 -8.02 24.86
C ILE A 420 14.64 -6.89 24.81
N ALA A 421 14.26 -6.42 23.61
CA ALA A 421 13.30 -5.34 23.47
C ALA A 421 11.93 -5.70 24.09
N GLU A 422 11.39 -6.89 23.80
CA GLU A 422 10.12 -7.34 24.37
C GLU A 422 10.15 -7.47 25.89
N GLU A 423 11.26 -7.96 26.46
CA GLU A 423 11.41 -8.16 27.89
C GLU A 423 11.58 -6.83 28.64
N LEU A 424 12.41 -5.92 28.14
CA LEU A 424 12.56 -4.57 28.69
C LEU A 424 11.22 -3.80 28.71
N ARG A 425 10.40 -3.96 27.67
CA ARG A 425 9.04 -3.40 27.65
C ARG A 425 8.15 -3.98 28.74
N ARG A 426 8.27 -5.26 29.07
CA ARG A 426 7.53 -5.88 30.19
C ARG A 426 7.99 -5.33 31.55
N PHE A 427 9.24 -4.89 31.65
CA PHE A 427 9.77 -4.17 32.82
C PHE A 427 9.40 -2.68 32.84
N GLY A 428 8.69 -2.18 31.83
CA GLY A 428 8.29 -0.78 31.74
C GLY A 428 9.37 0.15 31.20
N ILE A 429 10.49 -0.39 30.68
CA ILE A 429 11.52 0.41 30.02
C ILE A 429 11.09 0.66 28.57
N PRO A 430 10.93 1.93 28.13
CA PRO A 430 10.48 2.23 26.78
C PRO A 430 11.50 1.82 25.72
N THR A 431 11.03 1.05 24.73
CA THR A 431 11.85 0.63 23.58
C THR A 431 11.13 0.90 22.27
N VAL A 432 11.87 0.95 21.17
CA VAL A 432 11.26 0.83 19.84
C VAL A 432 10.55 -0.53 19.71
N TYR A 433 9.45 -0.56 18.96
CA TYR A 433 8.54 -1.71 18.95
C TYR A 433 8.93 -2.74 17.88
N PRO A 434 9.36 -3.96 18.24
CA PRO A 434 9.77 -4.97 17.26
C PRO A 434 8.59 -5.46 16.41
N ARG A 435 8.89 -5.90 15.18
CA ARG A 435 7.89 -6.30 14.18
C ARG A 435 8.18 -7.67 13.59
N SER A 436 9.40 -7.89 13.11
CA SER A 436 9.80 -9.18 12.55
C SER A 436 11.32 -9.31 12.46
N VAL A 437 11.78 -10.54 12.24
CA VAL A 437 13.13 -10.86 11.78
C VAL A 437 13.01 -11.43 10.38
N TYR A 438 13.89 -11.03 9.47
CA TYR A 438 13.93 -11.53 8.10
C TYR A 438 15.35 -11.95 7.72
N ARG A 439 15.50 -13.16 7.17
CA ARG A 439 16.76 -13.65 6.61
C ARG A 439 16.69 -13.67 5.10
N THR A 440 17.76 -13.26 4.43
CA THR A 440 17.88 -13.35 2.98
C THR A 440 17.88 -14.79 2.46
N ASP A 441 17.56 -14.94 1.16
CA ASP A 441 17.80 -16.19 0.43
C ASP A 441 19.20 -16.23 -0.20
N HIS A 442 19.74 -15.08 -0.58
CA HIS A 442 21.11 -15.01 -1.11
C HIS A 442 22.13 -15.17 -0.01
N GLU A 443 23.24 -15.80 -0.39
CA GLU A 443 24.39 -15.96 0.49
C GLU A 443 25.30 -14.72 0.47
N SER A 444 25.81 -14.38 1.64
CA SER A 444 26.74 -13.27 1.91
C SER A 444 27.75 -13.77 2.92
N LEU A 445 29.05 -13.61 2.63
CA LEU A 445 30.13 -13.99 3.54
C LEU A 445 30.85 -12.73 4.02
N PRO A 446 30.93 -12.47 5.33
CA PRO A 446 31.78 -11.39 5.82
C PRO A 446 33.25 -11.71 5.56
N ALA A 447 34.08 -10.68 5.40
CA ALA A 447 35.52 -10.85 5.32
C ALA A 447 36.04 -11.56 6.57
N GLU A 448 37.00 -12.49 6.42
CA GLU A 448 37.50 -13.36 7.49
C GLU A 448 37.93 -12.58 8.74
N TRP A 449 38.66 -11.47 8.58
CA TRP A 449 39.12 -10.63 9.70
C TRP A 449 38.00 -9.83 10.39
N LEU A 450 36.80 -9.78 9.79
CA LEU A 450 35.59 -9.20 10.39
C LEU A 450 34.68 -10.26 10.99
N SER A 451 34.99 -11.56 10.90
CA SER A 451 34.09 -12.62 11.33
C SER A 451 34.08 -12.85 12.85
N ASP A 452 32.94 -13.30 13.37
CA ASP A 452 32.72 -13.74 14.75
C ASP A 452 31.76 -14.95 14.75
N SER A 453 32.26 -16.14 15.10
CA SER A 453 31.44 -17.37 15.09
C SER A 453 30.63 -17.60 16.36
N SER A 454 30.84 -16.79 17.40
CA SER A 454 30.35 -17.06 18.77
C SER A 454 28.85 -17.31 18.85
N ARG A 455 28.03 -16.49 18.18
CA ARG A 455 26.57 -16.64 18.16
C ARG A 455 26.09 -17.84 17.35
N TYR A 456 26.77 -18.20 16.28
CA TYR A 456 26.45 -19.42 15.52
C TYR A 456 26.75 -20.68 16.34
N GLU A 457 27.84 -20.65 17.12
CA GLU A 457 28.21 -21.75 18.00
C GLU A 457 27.25 -21.87 19.19
N SER A 458 26.97 -20.76 19.88
CA SER A 458 26.11 -20.78 21.06
C SER A 458 24.65 -21.10 20.74
N HIS A 459 24.18 -20.73 19.54
CA HIS A 459 22.81 -21.00 19.08
C HIS A 459 22.69 -22.24 18.19
N ARG A 460 23.74 -23.05 18.03
CA ARG A 460 23.75 -24.20 17.10
C ARG A 460 22.64 -25.22 17.33
N GLY A 461 22.10 -25.29 18.55
CA GLY A 461 21.00 -26.17 18.93
C GLY A 461 19.61 -25.64 18.60
N LEU A 462 19.48 -24.37 18.20
CA LEU A 462 18.21 -23.76 17.84
C LEU A 462 17.92 -24.02 16.36
N GLN A 463 16.73 -24.55 16.08
CA GLN A 463 16.31 -24.91 14.74
C GLN A 463 15.02 -24.18 14.35
N THR A 464 14.87 -23.93 13.06
CA THR A 464 13.63 -23.50 12.43
C THR A 464 12.63 -24.65 12.31
N ALA A 465 11.36 -24.34 12.00
CA ALA A 465 10.33 -25.37 11.88
C ALA A 465 10.58 -26.35 10.72
N ASP A 466 11.35 -25.95 9.70
CA ASP A 466 11.80 -26.81 8.60
C ASP A 466 13.13 -27.55 8.89
N GLY A 467 13.60 -27.50 10.15
CA GLY A 467 14.76 -28.27 10.63
C GLY A 467 16.13 -27.68 10.29
N ARG A 468 16.22 -26.44 9.80
CA ARG A 468 17.48 -25.73 9.54
C ARG A 468 18.00 -25.04 10.81
N PRO A 469 19.29 -24.70 10.90
CA PRO A 469 19.79 -23.83 11.97
C PRO A 469 19.06 -22.48 11.96
N LEU A 470 18.76 -21.95 13.14
CA LEU A 470 18.15 -20.62 13.28
C LEU A 470 19.05 -19.51 12.69
N LEU A 471 20.37 -19.63 12.95
CA LEU A 471 21.41 -18.74 12.45
C LEU A 471 22.30 -19.47 11.44
N GLU A 472 22.34 -18.98 10.20
CA GLU A 472 23.19 -19.49 9.13
C GLU A 472 24.28 -18.46 8.80
N TYR A 473 25.55 -18.88 8.86
CA TYR A 473 26.73 -18.00 8.76
C TYR A 473 26.84 -17.22 7.44
N ASN A 474 26.31 -17.81 6.36
CA ASN A 474 26.38 -17.29 5.02
C ASN A 474 25.14 -16.47 4.63
N HIS A 475 24.33 -15.98 5.57
CA HIS A 475 23.13 -15.22 5.24
C HIS A 475 23.03 -13.91 6.02
N ASP A 476 22.46 -12.89 5.38
CA ASP A 476 22.17 -11.62 6.03
C ASP A 476 20.83 -11.67 6.74
N TYR A 477 20.77 -11.05 7.92
CA TYR A 477 19.57 -10.89 8.71
C TYR A 477 19.17 -9.43 8.84
N PHE A 478 17.88 -9.17 8.78
CA PHE A 478 17.28 -7.87 9.02
C PHE A 478 16.32 -7.94 10.20
N THR A 479 16.35 -6.93 11.06
CA THR A 479 15.30 -6.70 12.06
C THR A 479 14.37 -5.60 11.57
N LEU A 480 13.07 -5.79 11.72
CA LEU A 480 12.05 -4.79 11.43
C LEU A 480 11.45 -4.27 12.73
N TRP A 481 11.27 -2.96 12.77
CA TRP A 481 10.79 -2.18 13.89
C TRP A 481 9.68 -1.25 13.43
N GLY A 482 8.79 -0.90 14.36
CA GLY A 482 7.85 0.20 14.16
C GLY A 482 8.61 1.50 13.95
N TYR A 483 7.92 2.48 13.37
CA TYR A 483 8.52 3.78 13.13
C TYR A 483 9.06 4.43 14.41
N TRP A 484 10.31 4.90 14.34
CA TRP A 484 11.02 5.54 15.44
C TRP A 484 10.52 6.97 15.62
N ARG A 485 9.70 7.15 16.66
CA ARG A 485 8.96 8.37 16.94
C ARG A 485 9.46 9.15 18.16
N GLY A 486 10.45 8.63 18.88
CA GLY A 486 10.94 9.23 20.13
C GLY A 486 10.01 9.03 21.33
N ILE A 487 8.84 8.44 21.09
CA ILE A 487 7.82 8.10 22.09
C ILE A 487 7.50 6.62 21.92
N ASP A 488 7.20 5.93 23.02
CA ASP A 488 6.66 4.57 22.95
C ASP A 488 5.39 4.57 22.09
N PRO A 489 5.35 3.79 20.99
CA PRO A 489 4.22 3.80 20.06
C PRO A 489 2.92 3.22 20.66
N THR A 490 2.98 2.61 21.85
CA THR A 490 1.79 2.14 22.59
C THR A 490 1.28 3.17 23.60
N LYS A 491 2.04 4.23 23.89
CA LYS A 491 1.63 5.35 24.76
C LYS A 491 0.37 6.00 24.17
N GLY A 492 -0.73 5.94 24.90
CA GLY A 492 -2.03 6.52 24.49
C GLY A 492 -2.92 5.63 23.62
N TYR A 493 -2.60 4.34 23.41
CA TYR A 493 -3.53 3.41 22.78
C TYR A 493 -4.60 2.90 23.76
N GLY A 494 -5.87 2.96 23.37
CA GLY A 494 -6.97 2.26 24.06
C GLY A 494 -7.84 1.51 23.04
N GLU A 495 -8.29 0.31 23.37
CA GLU A 495 -9.11 -0.54 22.47
C GLU A 495 -10.36 0.19 21.91
N SER A 496 -10.85 1.22 22.61
CA SER A 496 -12.02 2.04 22.23
C SER A 496 -11.68 3.44 21.70
N VAL A 497 -10.41 3.87 21.65
CA VAL A 497 -10.00 5.23 21.29
C VAL A 497 -8.83 5.20 20.31
N HIS A 498 -9.03 5.78 19.13
CA HIS A 498 -8.03 5.87 18.07
C HIS A 498 -6.71 6.53 18.54
N TRP A 499 -5.60 5.98 18.02
CA TRP A 499 -4.22 6.47 17.91
C TRP A 499 -3.83 7.60 18.87
N GLY A 500 -2.92 7.40 19.83
CA GLY A 500 -2.38 8.54 20.60
C GLY A 500 -1.60 9.55 19.74
N LEU A 501 -1.12 9.13 18.54
CA LEU A 501 -0.24 9.90 17.66
C LEU A 501 -0.54 9.62 16.16
N THR A 502 -0.48 10.66 15.33
CA THR A 502 -0.54 10.56 13.85
C THR A 502 0.51 11.47 13.20
N GLU A 503 0.94 11.15 11.98
CA GLU A 503 1.80 12.04 11.18
C GLU A 503 0.99 13.22 10.61
N ALA A 504 1.61 14.38 10.42
CA ALA A 504 0.92 15.57 9.90
C ALA A 504 0.32 15.36 8.51
N GLU A 505 1.07 14.70 7.61
CA GLU A 505 0.57 14.30 6.28
C GLU A 505 -0.65 13.38 6.42
N GLN A 506 -0.56 12.38 7.30
CA GLN A 506 -1.66 11.45 7.58
C GLN A 506 -2.87 12.16 8.19
N ALA A 507 -2.68 13.14 9.09
CA ALA A 507 -3.77 13.90 9.68
C ALA A 507 -4.51 14.74 8.64
N PHE A 508 -3.78 15.33 7.69
CA PHE A 508 -4.37 16.01 6.55
C PHE A 508 -5.10 15.03 5.62
N ASP A 509 -4.46 13.90 5.32
CA ASP A 509 -5.03 12.85 4.47
C ASP A 509 -6.31 12.31 5.08
N GLU A 510 -6.38 12.07 6.39
CA GLU A 510 -7.56 11.59 7.13
C GLU A 510 -8.61 12.69 7.41
N GLY A 511 -8.28 13.96 7.14
CA GLY A 511 -9.18 15.10 7.34
C GLY A 511 -9.29 15.61 8.77
N LEU A 512 -8.34 15.25 9.64
CA LEU A 512 -8.22 15.74 11.01
C LEU A 512 -7.75 17.21 11.06
N ILE A 513 -7.03 17.64 10.03
CA ILE A 513 -6.67 19.04 9.77
C ILE A 513 -6.99 19.40 8.32
N ASN A 514 -7.32 20.66 8.05
CA ASN A 514 -7.56 21.12 6.68
C ASN A 514 -6.26 21.54 5.97
N ARG A 515 -6.35 21.85 4.67
CA ARG A 515 -5.17 22.21 3.85
C ARG A 515 -4.42 23.44 4.38
N ARG A 516 -5.16 24.48 4.77
CA ARG A 516 -4.57 25.72 5.32
C ARG A 516 -3.86 25.44 6.63
N GLU A 517 -4.46 24.63 7.50
CA GLU A 517 -3.82 24.21 8.75
C GLU A 517 -2.57 23.39 8.49
N TYR A 518 -2.60 22.43 7.57
CA TYR A 518 -1.44 21.62 7.19
C TYR A 518 -0.28 22.47 6.65
N ASP A 519 -0.55 23.35 5.67
CA ASP A 519 0.47 24.19 5.07
C ASP A 519 1.08 25.15 6.12
N ASN A 520 0.25 25.76 6.96
CA ASN A 520 0.70 26.60 8.08
C ASN A 520 1.51 25.80 9.10
N LEU A 521 1.08 24.59 9.45
CA LEU A 521 1.74 23.73 10.42
C LEU A 521 3.15 23.38 9.95
N VAL A 522 3.30 22.92 8.70
CA VAL A 522 4.61 22.57 8.12
C VAL A 522 5.52 23.80 8.07
N GLU A 523 5.02 24.93 7.57
CA GLU A 523 5.82 26.14 7.41
C GLU A 523 6.27 26.74 8.76
N THR A 524 5.35 26.84 9.72
CA THR A 524 5.64 27.40 11.05
C THR A 524 6.59 26.50 11.83
N THR A 525 6.38 25.18 11.77
CA THR A 525 7.26 24.20 12.42
C THR A 525 8.66 24.27 11.86
N GLN A 526 8.80 24.33 10.53
CA GLN A 526 10.11 24.44 9.90
C GLN A 526 10.84 25.71 10.34
N ARG A 527 10.13 26.85 10.40
CA ARG A 527 10.72 28.12 10.88
C ARG A 527 11.18 28.05 12.33
N ARG A 528 10.43 27.38 13.22
CA ARG A 528 10.78 27.20 14.64
C ARG A 528 12.01 26.30 14.77
N LEU A 529 12.04 25.18 14.05
CA LEU A 529 13.18 24.26 14.01
C LEU A 529 14.47 24.90 13.48
N THR A 530 14.37 25.76 12.46
CA THR A 530 15.54 26.49 11.95
C THR A 530 16.18 27.38 13.01
N ARG A 531 15.39 27.97 13.92
CA ARG A 531 15.92 28.83 15.00
C ARG A 531 16.75 28.07 16.03
N ILE A 532 16.47 26.78 16.21
CA ILE A 532 17.18 25.91 17.15
C ILE A 532 18.24 25.02 16.46
N GLY A 533 18.60 25.33 15.22
CA GLY A 533 19.76 24.72 14.53
C GLY A 533 19.45 23.61 13.52
N PHE A 534 18.18 23.30 13.23
CA PHE A 534 17.84 22.37 12.14
C PHE A 534 17.96 23.07 10.79
N THR A 535 19.03 22.78 10.05
CA THR A 535 19.34 23.43 8.77
C THR A 535 18.65 22.79 7.56
N ASN A 536 18.28 21.52 7.66
CA ASN A 536 17.55 20.80 6.61
C ASN A 536 16.05 20.75 6.93
N PRO A 537 15.18 20.87 5.91
CA PRO A 537 13.75 20.69 6.10
C PRO A 537 13.43 19.32 6.71
N VAL A 538 12.67 19.34 7.81
CA VAL A 538 12.13 18.12 8.42
C VAL A 538 10.94 17.67 7.58
N LEU A 539 10.97 16.42 7.11
CA LEU A 539 9.89 15.86 6.31
C LEU A 539 8.57 15.84 7.11
N PRO A 540 7.41 16.12 6.48
CA PRO A 540 6.11 16.13 7.16
C PRO A 540 5.76 14.81 7.90
N ASP A 541 6.31 13.69 7.43
CA ASP A 541 6.17 12.37 8.08
C ASP A 541 6.97 12.22 9.40
N ARG A 542 7.73 13.24 9.79
CA ARG A 542 8.41 13.35 11.09
C ARG A 542 7.72 14.31 12.05
N LEU A 543 6.69 15.01 11.58
CA LEU A 543 5.88 15.91 12.40
C LEU A 543 4.74 15.09 12.98
N LEU A 544 4.83 14.74 14.26
CA LEU A 544 3.84 13.92 14.93
C LEU A 544 2.85 14.81 15.68
N LEU A 545 1.56 14.56 15.46
CA LEU A 545 0.46 15.22 16.14
C LEU A 545 -0.11 14.27 17.18
N PHE A 546 -0.36 14.79 18.37
CA PHE A 546 -1.10 14.06 19.39
C PHE A 546 -2.59 14.07 19.07
N ILE A 547 -3.25 12.94 19.26
CA ILE A 547 -4.69 12.80 19.09
C ILE A 547 -5.30 12.42 20.43
N ASN A 548 -6.40 13.08 20.78
CA ASN A 548 -7.20 12.77 21.95
C ASN A 548 -8.66 12.63 21.53
N ARG A 549 -9.28 11.49 21.82
CA ARG A 549 -10.69 11.18 21.46
C ARG A 549 -11.02 11.41 19.97
N GLY A 550 -10.05 11.17 19.08
CA GLY A 550 -10.21 11.32 17.64
C GLY A 550 -10.03 12.74 17.10
N GLU A 551 -9.65 13.69 17.95
CA GLU A 551 -9.33 15.07 17.56
C GLU A 551 -7.85 15.37 17.80
N VAL A 552 -7.29 16.27 17.00
CA VAL A 552 -5.91 16.74 17.18
C VAL A 552 -5.82 17.57 18.45
N LEU A 553 -4.90 17.20 19.34
CA LEU A 553 -4.59 17.97 20.53
C LEU A 553 -4.03 19.33 20.12
N ARG A 554 -4.52 20.38 20.78
CA ARG A 554 -4.14 21.78 20.51
C ARG A 554 -3.59 22.45 21.76
N ASP A 555 -2.68 23.39 21.55
CA ASP A 555 -2.16 24.26 22.59
C ASP A 555 -3.19 25.37 22.97
N ASP A 556 -2.84 26.20 23.96
CA ASP A 556 -3.66 27.31 24.42
C ASP A 556 -3.96 28.35 23.32
N GLY A 557 -3.13 28.38 22.26
CA GLY A 557 -3.31 29.23 21.08
C GLY A 557 -4.19 28.60 19.99
N GLY A 558 -4.66 27.36 20.20
CA GLY A 558 -5.46 26.60 19.23
C GLY A 558 -4.64 25.97 18.10
N ALA A 559 -3.30 26.02 18.14
CA ALA A 559 -2.45 25.36 17.17
C ALA A 559 -2.26 23.89 17.54
N PRO A 560 -2.15 22.96 16.55
CA PRO A 560 -1.85 21.57 16.84
C PRO A 560 -0.56 21.41 17.65
N VAL A 561 -0.59 20.56 18.67
CA VAL A 561 0.61 20.16 19.43
C VAL A 561 1.43 19.20 18.57
N ILE A 562 2.71 19.53 18.37
CA ILE A 562 3.63 18.80 17.51
C ILE A 562 4.80 18.31 18.34
N THR A 563 5.21 17.06 18.10
CA THR A 563 6.45 16.50 18.63
C THR A 563 7.28 15.89 17.49
N ILE A 564 8.60 15.92 17.66
CA ILE A 564 9.57 15.46 16.66
C ILE A 564 10.62 14.58 17.34
N CYS A 565 10.99 13.51 16.66
CA CYS A 565 12.03 12.60 17.13
C CYS A 565 13.44 13.06 16.79
N VAL A 566 14.31 13.10 17.79
CA VAL A 566 15.77 13.27 17.67
C VAL A 566 16.48 12.16 18.45
N ASN A 567 17.74 11.86 18.15
CA ASN A 567 18.54 11.00 19.02
C ASN A 567 19.39 11.84 19.99
N GLY A 568 19.79 11.26 21.11
CA GLY A 568 20.52 11.97 22.17
C GLY A 568 21.85 12.59 21.71
N TYR A 569 22.58 11.93 20.82
CA TYR A 569 23.82 12.48 20.26
C TYR A 569 23.56 13.74 19.44
N ARG A 570 22.55 13.71 18.57
CA ARG A 570 22.15 14.86 17.77
C ARG A 570 21.56 15.99 18.60
N ALA A 571 20.82 15.67 19.66
CA ALA A 571 20.32 16.67 20.61
C ALA A 571 21.47 17.43 21.29
N PHE A 572 22.51 16.72 21.70
CA PHE A 572 23.73 17.32 22.24
C PHE A 572 24.49 18.16 21.20
N GLU A 573 24.68 17.65 19.97
CA GLU A 573 25.34 18.40 18.88
C GLU A 573 24.62 19.73 18.54
N LEU A 574 23.30 19.74 18.64
CA LEU A 574 22.48 20.92 18.39
C LEU A 574 22.41 21.86 19.60
N GLY A 575 23.02 21.49 20.74
CA GLY A 575 22.97 22.27 21.98
C GLY A 575 21.59 22.29 22.64
N LEU A 576 20.72 21.33 22.32
CA LEU A 576 19.38 21.20 22.92
C LEU A 576 19.42 20.58 24.32
N ILE A 577 20.47 19.82 24.62
CA ILE A 577 20.80 19.32 25.95
C ILE A 577 22.27 19.58 26.21
N ASP A 578 22.63 19.86 27.46
CA ASP A 578 24.03 20.08 27.83
C ASP A 578 24.78 18.77 28.09
N LEU A 579 26.08 18.87 28.37
CA LEU A 579 26.93 17.70 28.63
C LEU A 579 26.49 16.93 29.89
N LYS A 580 26.02 17.63 30.92
CA LYS A 580 25.56 17.03 32.18
C LYS A 580 24.27 16.25 31.94
N GLU A 581 23.31 16.82 31.21
CA GLU A 581 22.07 16.17 30.81
C GLU A 581 22.33 14.97 29.91
N TYR A 582 23.24 15.08 28.95
CA TYR A 582 23.63 13.96 28.09
C TYR A 582 24.17 12.78 28.91
N TYR A 583 25.08 13.03 29.86
CA TYR A 583 25.59 11.96 30.73
C TYR A 583 24.51 11.41 31.65
N ALA A 584 23.69 12.27 32.27
CA ALA A 584 22.60 11.86 33.14
C ALA A 584 21.60 10.96 32.41
N MET A 585 21.22 11.32 31.18
CA MET A 585 20.36 10.51 30.30
C MET A 585 20.95 9.11 30.06
N THR A 586 22.23 9.04 29.69
CA THR A 586 22.89 7.75 29.42
C THR A 586 23.06 6.90 30.68
N GLU A 587 23.43 7.49 31.82
CA GLU A 587 23.58 6.76 33.09
C GLU A 587 22.23 6.30 33.62
N HIS A 588 21.18 7.13 33.52
CA HIS A 588 19.83 6.74 33.92
C HIS A 588 19.36 5.47 33.19
N MET A 589 19.53 5.42 31.86
CA MET A 589 19.22 4.20 31.10
C MET A 589 20.14 3.02 31.49
N ARG A 590 21.44 3.26 31.75
CA ARG A 590 22.33 2.18 32.23
C ARG A 590 21.87 1.61 33.55
N ASP A 591 21.43 2.46 34.48
CA ASP A 591 20.98 2.04 35.79
C ASP A 591 19.65 1.30 35.70
N GLN A 592 18.70 1.76 34.87
CA GLN A 592 17.47 1.01 34.59
C GLN A 592 17.77 -0.39 34.03
N LEU A 593 18.69 -0.51 33.07
CA LEU A 593 19.09 -1.81 32.52
C LEU A 593 19.74 -2.71 33.58
N ARG A 594 20.66 -2.17 34.39
CA ARG A 594 21.38 -2.91 35.44
C ARG A 594 20.47 -3.37 36.58
N GLN A 595 19.45 -2.59 36.93
CA GLN A 595 18.45 -2.97 37.95
C GLN A 595 17.71 -4.26 37.58
N HIS A 596 17.57 -4.54 36.29
CA HIS A 596 17.00 -5.78 35.76
C HIS A 596 18.06 -6.81 35.32
N GLY A 597 19.34 -6.62 35.67
CA GLY A 597 20.42 -7.56 35.39
C GLY A 597 20.98 -7.49 33.96
N TYR A 598 20.60 -6.50 33.16
CA TYR A 598 21.19 -6.29 31.83
C TYR A 598 22.48 -5.48 31.93
N GLU A 599 23.42 -5.80 31.04
CA GLU A 599 24.67 -5.07 30.93
C GLU A 599 24.79 -4.35 29.58
N PRO A 600 24.67 -3.02 29.55
CA PRO A 600 24.87 -2.22 28.33
C PRO A 600 26.36 -2.05 28.02
N LEU A 601 26.91 -2.90 27.16
CA LEU A 601 28.34 -2.93 26.85
C LEU A 601 28.82 -1.73 26.01
N ASN A 602 27.91 -1.13 25.24
CA ASN A 602 28.24 -0.03 24.33
C ASN A 602 27.04 0.94 24.16
N LEU A 603 26.37 1.32 25.25
CA LEU A 603 25.28 2.30 25.18
C LEU A 603 25.81 3.71 24.90
N LYS A 604 25.21 4.37 23.91
CA LYS A 604 25.56 5.70 23.41
C LYS A 604 24.30 6.56 23.23
N GLY A 605 24.48 7.87 23.11
CA GLY A 605 23.35 8.80 22.92
C GLY A 605 22.58 8.59 21.62
N ASP A 606 23.20 8.07 20.56
CA ASP A 606 22.51 7.73 19.31
C ASP A 606 21.66 6.44 19.41
N HIS A 607 21.75 5.72 20.53
CA HIS A 607 20.87 4.58 20.85
C HIS A 607 19.62 4.99 21.61
N LEU A 608 19.53 6.27 22.03
CA LEU A 608 18.42 6.81 22.79
C LEU A 608 17.68 7.83 21.92
N LEU A 609 16.39 7.58 21.71
CA LEU A 609 15.50 8.50 21.02
C LEU A 609 14.83 9.40 22.05
N LEU A 610 14.72 10.67 21.70
CA LEU A 610 14.09 11.74 22.46
C LEU A 610 12.98 12.36 21.62
N SER A 611 12.06 13.02 22.30
CA SER A 611 10.99 13.81 21.70
C SER A 611 11.11 15.26 22.12
N LEU A 612 10.90 16.18 21.18
CA LEU A 612 10.89 17.61 21.45
C LEU A 612 9.77 18.32 20.69
N ASP A 613 9.34 19.45 21.24
CA ASP A 613 8.53 20.40 20.49
C ASP A 613 9.38 21.18 19.46
N PRO A 614 8.76 21.93 18.53
CA PRO A 614 9.52 22.68 17.53
C PRO A 614 10.37 23.85 18.08
N ASP A 615 10.22 24.22 19.36
CA ASP A 615 11.03 25.26 20.02
C ASP A 615 12.23 24.70 20.80
N GLY A 616 12.43 23.38 20.77
CA GLY A 616 13.59 22.73 21.36
C GLY A 616 13.37 22.22 22.78
N ASN A 617 12.15 22.30 23.31
CA ASN A 617 11.85 21.78 24.65
C ASN A 617 11.70 20.25 24.58
N MET A 618 12.54 19.55 25.33
CA MET A 618 12.53 18.09 25.42
C MET A 618 11.39 17.60 26.32
N GLU A 619 10.76 16.50 25.92
CA GLU A 619 9.83 15.77 26.78
C GLU A 619 10.57 15.16 27.98
N ARG A 620 9.94 15.24 29.15
CA ARG A 620 10.47 14.78 30.43
C ARG A 620 9.45 13.90 31.15
N ASP A 621 9.96 12.98 31.95
CA ASP A 621 9.14 12.17 32.85
C ASP A 621 8.67 12.96 34.08
N GLU A 622 7.89 12.32 34.95
CA GLU A 622 7.35 12.93 36.19
C GLU A 622 8.46 13.33 37.19
N GLU A 623 9.65 12.75 37.07
CA GLU A 623 10.82 13.03 37.90
C GLU A 623 11.70 14.15 37.32
N GLY A 624 11.38 14.64 36.12
CA GLY A 624 12.11 15.68 35.41
C GLY A 624 13.30 15.17 34.58
N ASN A 625 13.50 13.85 34.49
CA ASN A 625 14.50 13.26 33.59
C ASN A 625 13.99 13.31 32.15
N LEU A 626 14.89 13.22 31.17
CA LEU A 626 14.51 13.15 29.76
C LEU A 626 13.76 11.83 29.49
N ASP A 627 12.58 11.92 28.88
CA ASP A 627 11.84 10.72 28.45
C ASP A 627 12.59 10.09 27.25
N THR A 628 13.07 8.86 27.43
CA THR A 628 13.97 8.20 26.46
C THR A 628 13.41 6.87 26.00
N VAL A 629 13.56 6.60 24.70
CA VAL A 629 13.22 5.31 24.09
C VAL A 629 14.48 4.64 23.57
N LEU A 630 14.80 3.46 24.07
CA LEU A 630 15.95 2.67 23.62
C LEU A 630 15.67 2.09 22.21
N CYS A 631 16.58 2.32 21.27
CA CYS A 631 16.43 1.87 19.88
C CYS A 631 17.52 0.92 19.37
N ASN A 632 18.56 0.64 20.17
CA ASN A 632 19.64 -0.26 19.79
C ASN A 632 19.91 -1.30 20.90
N PHE A 633 19.89 -2.58 20.52
CA PHE A 633 20.06 -3.74 21.40
C PHE A 633 21.26 -4.62 21.00
N GLU A 634 22.03 -4.22 19.99
CA GLU A 634 23.07 -5.05 19.37
C GLU A 634 24.19 -5.46 20.36
N GLN A 635 24.41 -4.70 21.44
CA GLN A 635 25.45 -4.96 22.45
C GLN A 635 24.91 -4.75 23.87
N VAL A 636 23.75 -5.32 24.15
CA VAL A 636 23.15 -5.40 25.48
C VAL A 636 23.18 -6.87 25.90
N ARG A 637 23.92 -7.20 26.95
CA ARG A 637 23.95 -8.56 27.50
C ARG A 637 22.77 -8.75 28.45
N ALA A 638 21.94 -9.75 28.18
CA ALA A 638 20.79 -10.10 29.01
C ALA A 638 21.18 -11.07 30.13
N PRO A 639 20.46 -11.09 31.26
CA PRO A 639 20.78 -11.98 32.39
C PRO A 639 20.58 -13.47 32.09
N TRP A 640 19.77 -13.81 31.08
CA TRP A 640 19.55 -15.19 30.62
C TRP A 640 20.59 -15.69 29.61
N MET A 641 21.57 -14.84 29.26
CA MET A 641 22.68 -15.23 28.39
C MET A 641 23.78 -15.89 29.24
N ASP A 642 23.69 -17.20 29.42
CA ASP A 642 24.71 -18.03 30.11
C ASP A 642 25.92 -18.28 29.19
N TYR A 643 26.69 -17.24 28.89
CA TYR A 643 27.94 -17.33 28.12
C TYR A 643 29.16 -17.05 28.99
#